data_AF-A0A963ST61-F1
#
_entry.id   AF-A0A963ST61-F1
#
_cell.length_a   1.000
_cell.length_b   1.000
_cell.length_c   1.000
_cell.angle_alpha   90.00
_cell.angle_beta   90.00
_cell.angle_gamma   90.00
#
_symmetry.space_group_name_H-M   'P 1'
#
loop_
_entity.id
_entity.type
_entity.pdbx_description
1 polymer ?
#
loop_
_entity_poly.entity_id
_entity_poly.type
_entity_poly.pdbx_seq_one_letter_code
_entity_poly.pdbx_strand_id
1 'polypeptide(L)'
;MSKSKGALKYSIFLVLPLKLNLKTPIAAILLLGLLSCRTQKDIVLYESDNLKVERLTKSTFRHISYLLTEDFGKVSCNGMIVADNNEALIFDTPTNDDDSRELIDWVEKNLKCKVTGVVVTHFHNDCLGGLAEFHGRQIPSYASFRTIELAKSNNLQVPQTGFEDSLALKVGDEKVINEFLGEGHTIDNIVSYFPAEKVLFGGCLIKAMGANKGYLGDANTNEWANTVQAVKAKYGKAKVIIPGHGDPGNSDLLTYTIELFKFVFPNLLSGQGIPEEVSQEIQRRISLEINPGISIGLLLPSGEAKFYNYGQYNDHANQKADSLTLYEIGSVTKTFTATLAGLHLKDAFGAYLSDIFIQTDNPSLGQITLSDLRNHLSGMPRLSEQFSPRDWSDPYNGYSDSILYEELQNVKPDTVKRWSYSNFGYGILGKALEIATRRDFEDLMGDLLLKAGMKHTFLTHQIDSLHRLAQPTNIGTGNSYWNFTGPSRYAGGLLSCTKDLIHYLQYQQANNPLFYSDSINGLVNTGIVELGKDHLFYKDGWLVFKPDGHTEILFHNGGTGGFTAFLAFNKNTKTGVAVLSNSVSLADDIGLKLIYPDFPLKRPGRTIAYELADEIDKGNVENLAPKYNQLKREGYPDNIIDIYWLERFFFGRGDYSISDQLSDIMVQVLPDDWEVFDIKGQNLERLEKYEEAVKVYRKALELNPENGLLKDKIKRCAAISD
;
A
#
# COMPACT_ATOMS: atom_id res chain seq x y z
N MET A 1 -16.47 21.54 46.54
CA MET A 1 -17.88 21.12 46.71
C MET A 1 -18.32 20.39 45.44
N SER A 2 -18.18 19.06 45.44
CA SER A 2 -19.23 18.02 45.34
C SER A 2 -19.71 17.75 43.89
N LYS A 3 -19.12 16.78 43.18
CA LYS A 3 -19.47 15.33 43.12
C LYS A 3 -20.89 15.02 42.60
N SER A 4 -21.00 14.37 41.44
CA SER A 4 -21.44 12.96 41.26
C SER A 4 -21.54 12.66 39.74
N LYS A 5 -20.76 11.72 39.18
CA LYS A 5 -20.97 10.25 39.02
C LYS A 5 -22.00 9.85 37.96
N GLY A 6 -21.55 9.04 36.99
CA GLY A 6 -22.39 8.18 36.16
C GLY A 6 -21.57 7.36 35.15
N ALA A 7 -21.31 6.10 35.47
CA ALA A 7 -20.69 5.07 34.63
C ALA A 7 -21.57 3.80 34.66
N LEU A 8 -21.32 2.86 33.71
CA LEU A 8 -21.87 1.49 33.53
C LEU A 8 -23.20 1.36 32.77
N LYS A 9 -23.53 0.25 32.07
CA LYS A 9 -22.87 -0.89 31.36
C LYS A 9 -24.05 -1.67 30.71
N TYR A 10 -23.75 -2.43 29.64
CA TYR A 10 -24.51 -3.47 28.93
C TYR A 10 -25.66 -4.22 29.64
N SER A 11 -26.72 -4.61 28.90
CA SER A 11 -27.15 -6.02 28.64
C SER A 11 -28.47 -6.19 27.85
N ILE A 12 -28.57 -7.35 27.21
CA ILE A 12 -29.53 -7.93 26.22
C ILE A 12 -30.82 -8.50 26.85
N PHE A 13 -31.95 -8.60 26.09
CA PHE A 13 -32.92 -9.74 25.92
C PHE A 13 -34.18 -9.24 25.12
N LEU A 14 -34.52 -9.68 23.88
CA LEU A 14 -35.31 -10.87 23.43
C LEU A 14 -36.76 -10.89 24.03
N VAL A 15 -37.91 -10.79 23.31
CA VAL A 15 -38.60 -11.87 22.51
C VAL A 15 -40.05 -11.48 22.05
N LEU A 16 -40.35 -11.73 20.74
CA LEU A 16 -41.61 -12.20 20.03
C LEU A 16 -42.96 -11.40 20.05
N PRO A 17 -43.97 -11.77 19.21
CA PRO A 17 -43.96 -12.16 17.78
C PRO A 17 -45.08 -11.50 16.94
N LEU A 18 -45.01 -11.59 15.61
CA LEU A 18 -46.19 -11.47 14.74
C LEU A 18 -46.24 -12.63 13.73
N LYS A 19 -47.39 -13.31 13.75
CA LYS A 19 -47.76 -14.51 12.98
C LYS A 19 -47.96 -14.18 11.51
N LEU A 20 -47.55 -15.08 10.62
CA LEU A 20 -48.23 -15.30 9.35
C LEU A 20 -48.22 -16.80 9.02
N ASN A 21 -49.43 -17.34 8.88
CA ASN A 21 -49.76 -18.71 8.53
C ASN A 21 -50.02 -18.74 7.03
N LEU A 22 -49.39 -19.66 6.29
CA LEU A 22 -49.96 -20.22 5.06
C LEU A 22 -49.52 -21.68 4.93
N LYS A 23 -50.52 -22.56 4.91
CA LYS A 23 -50.42 -24.01 4.78
C LYS A 23 -50.37 -24.38 3.29
N THR A 24 -49.48 -25.30 2.90
CA THR A 24 -49.76 -26.43 1.99
C THR A 24 -48.52 -27.35 1.86
N PRO A 25 -48.70 -28.65 1.57
CA PRO A 25 -47.75 -29.69 2.00
C PRO A 25 -46.74 -30.11 0.92
N ILE A 26 -45.54 -30.43 1.39
CA ILE A 26 -44.43 -31.03 0.65
C ILE A 26 -44.73 -32.53 0.48
N ALA A 27 -44.78 -33.00 -0.77
CA ALA A 27 -44.76 -34.42 -1.11
C ALA A 27 -43.45 -34.76 -1.81
N ALA A 28 -42.71 -35.69 -1.19
CA ALA A 28 -41.81 -36.68 -1.75
C ALA A 28 -41.12 -36.38 -3.09
N ILE A 29 -39.78 -36.22 -3.05
CA ILE A 29 -38.79 -36.90 -3.91
C ILE A 29 -37.42 -36.59 -3.30
N LEU A 30 -36.76 -37.63 -2.76
CA LEU A 30 -35.29 -37.84 -2.68
C LEU A 30 -34.99 -38.87 -1.59
N LEU A 31 -35.41 -40.10 -1.85
CA LEU A 31 -34.78 -41.29 -1.29
C LEU A 31 -34.01 -41.92 -2.45
N LEU A 32 -32.70 -41.65 -2.55
CA LEU A 32 -31.65 -42.42 -3.25
C LEU A 32 -30.43 -41.52 -3.43
N GLY A 33 -29.47 -41.64 -2.50
CA GLY A 33 -28.21 -40.89 -2.55
C GLY A 33 -27.52 -40.66 -1.21
N LEU A 34 -27.81 -41.45 -0.17
CA LEU A 34 -27.07 -41.42 1.10
C LEU A 34 -26.49 -42.79 1.40
N LEU A 35 -25.56 -43.24 0.55
CA LEU A 35 -24.58 -44.25 0.93
C LEU A 35 -23.22 -43.88 0.31
N SER A 36 -22.27 -43.63 1.23
CA SER A 36 -20.82 -43.66 1.03
C SER A 36 -20.12 -42.36 0.57
N CYS A 37 -20.12 -41.37 1.46
CA CYS A 37 -18.86 -40.73 1.86
C CYS A 37 -18.77 -40.81 3.39
N ARG A 38 -18.30 -41.95 3.91
CA ARG A 38 -17.75 -41.98 5.26
C ARG A 38 -16.42 -41.25 5.18
N THR A 39 -16.36 -40.03 5.70
CA THR A 39 -15.10 -39.46 6.18
C THR A 39 -14.52 -40.46 7.18
N GLN A 40 -13.27 -40.86 6.94
CA GLN A 40 -12.53 -41.71 7.86
C GLN A 40 -12.33 -40.89 9.14
N LYS A 41 -13.18 -41.12 10.16
CA LYS A 41 -13.04 -40.49 11.48
C LYS A 41 -11.69 -40.91 12.05
N ASP A 42 -10.91 -39.93 12.52
CA ASP A 42 -9.66 -40.15 13.25
C ASP A 42 -9.93 -41.09 14.42
N ILE A 43 -9.17 -42.17 14.48
CA ILE A 43 -9.30 -43.14 15.57
C ILE A 43 -8.34 -42.70 16.66
N VAL A 44 -8.88 -42.13 17.74
CA VAL A 44 -8.12 -41.89 18.97
C VAL A 44 -7.64 -43.23 19.50
N LEU A 45 -6.32 -43.42 19.53
CA LEU A 45 -5.67 -44.64 20.02
C LEU A 45 -5.17 -44.50 21.45
N TYR A 46 -4.95 -43.26 21.89
CA TYR A 46 -4.44 -42.94 23.21
C TYR A 46 -4.82 -41.52 23.60
N GLU A 47 -5.12 -41.32 24.87
CA GLU A 47 -5.43 -40.01 25.44
C GLU A 47 -5.09 -40.01 26.93
N SER A 48 -4.30 -39.04 27.34
CA SER A 48 -4.00 -38.65 28.72
C SER A 48 -4.27 -37.15 28.90
N ASP A 49 -4.02 -36.61 30.09
CA ASP A 49 -4.21 -35.18 30.37
C ASP A 49 -3.29 -34.27 29.52
N ASN A 50 -2.18 -34.83 29.04
CA ASN A 50 -1.11 -34.10 28.36
C ASN A 50 -0.84 -34.57 26.93
N LEU A 51 -1.15 -35.83 26.59
CA LEU A 51 -0.86 -36.41 25.28
C LEU A 51 -2.08 -37.10 24.68
N LYS A 52 -2.35 -36.80 23.41
CA LYS A 52 -3.34 -37.53 22.60
C LYS A 52 -2.67 -38.11 21.36
N VAL A 53 -2.99 -39.35 20.98
CA VAL A 53 -2.51 -39.95 19.73
C VAL A 53 -3.67 -40.46 18.89
N GLU A 54 -3.69 -40.03 17.64
CA GLU A 54 -4.74 -40.33 16.67
C GLU A 54 -4.17 -40.97 15.42
N ARG A 55 -4.82 -42.02 14.93
CA ARG A 55 -4.45 -42.65 13.66
C ARG A 55 -5.08 -41.89 12.49
N LEU A 56 -4.25 -41.43 11.56
CA LEU A 56 -4.68 -40.74 10.35
C LEU A 56 -4.75 -41.69 9.15
N THR A 57 -3.77 -42.57 9.02
CA THR A 57 -3.66 -43.55 7.92
C THR A 57 -3.20 -44.92 8.46
N LYS A 58 -2.78 -45.85 7.60
CA LYS A 58 -2.26 -47.15 8.07
C LYS A 58 -0.96 -46.96 8.86
N SER A 59 -0.08 -46.10 8.37
CA SER A 59 1.32 -45.97 8.85
C SER A 59 1.61 -44.59 9.44
N THR A 60 0.65 -43.67 9.44
CA THR A 60 0.83 -42.30 9.96
C THR A 60 -0.16 -41.96 11.07
N PHE A 61 0.34 -41.29 12.11
CA PHE A 61 -0.38 -40.88 13.31
C PHE A 61 -0.10 -39.41 13.61
N ARG A 62 -1.06 -38.75 14.26
CA ARG A 62 -0.90 -37.43 14.88
C ARG A 62 -0.73 -37.61 16.37
N HIS A 63 0.31 -37.02 16.94
CA HIS A 63 0.38 -36.80 18.39
C HIS A 63 0.03 -35.35 18.69
N ILE A 64 -0.67 -35.11 19.80
CA ILE A 64 -1.10 -33.77 20.24
C ILE A 64 -0.63 -33.61 21.67
N SER A 65 0.21 -32.61 21.89
CA SER A 65 0.62 -32.13 23.22
C SER A 65 0.12 -30.70 23.42
N TYR A 66 0.35 -30.12 24.60
CA TYR A 66 -0.20 -28.80 24.92
C TYR A 66 0.87 -27.86 25.46
N LEU A 67 0.97 -26.68 24.86
CA LEU A 67 1.86 -25.60 25.31
C LEU A 67 1.04 -24.58 26.09
N LEU A 68 1.50 -24.23 27.29
CA LEU A 68 0.91 -23.13 28.03
C LEU A 68 1.60 -21.82 27.60
N THR A 69 0.82 -20.89 27.07
CA THR A 69 1.32 -19.58 26.61
C THR A 69 0.64 -18.46 27.39
N GLU A 70 1.34 -17.35 27.63
CA GLU A 70 0.77 -16.18 28.31
C GLU A 70 -0.34 -15.53 27.47
N ASP A 71 -0.11 -15.42 26.16
CA ASP A 71 -1.00 -14.69 25.24
C ASP A 71 -2.15 -15.54 24.66
N PHE A 72 -1.95 -16.86 24.50
CA PHE A 72 -2.91 -17.75 23.83
C PHE A 72 -3.44 -18.89 24.71
N GLY A 73 -3.04 -18.95 26.00
CA GLY A 73 -3.47 -19.98 26.93
C GLY A 73 -2.93 -21.37 26.59
N LYS A 74 -3.71 -22.43 26.85
CA LYS A 74 -3.36 -23.82 26.54
C LYS A 74 -3.57 -24.09 25.04
N VAL A 75 -2.47 -24.09 24.28
CA VAL A 75 -2.45 -24.29 22.81
C VAL A 75 -2.16 -25.75 22.50
N SER A 76 -2.98 -26.40 21.66
CA SER A 76 -2.70 -27.76 21.18
C SER A 76 -1.64 -27.74 20.08
N CYS A 77 -0.61 -28.57 20.22
CA CYS A 77 0.55 -28.66 19.34
C CYS A 77 0.59 -30.07 18.73
N ASN A 78 0.43 -30.12 17.42
CA ASN A 78 0.44 -31.37 16.67
C ASN A 78 1.88 -31.72 16.27
N GLY A 79 2.24 -32.99 16.42
CA GLY A 79 3.33 -33.59 15.67
C GLY A 79 2.87 -34.84 14.92
N MET A 80 3.77 -35.43 14.14
CA MET A 80 3.49 -36.59 13.31
C MET A 80 4.34 -37.79 13.75
N ILE A 81 3.79 -38.99 13.63
CA ILE A 81 4.53 -40.25 13.76
C ILE A 81 4.34 -41.02 12.46
N VAL A 82 5.44 -41.48 11.85
CA VAL A 82 5.41 -42.42 10.74
C VAL A 82 6.02 -43.73 11.23
N ALA A 83 5.29 -44.83 11.10
CA ALA A 83 5.72 -46.15 11.55
C ALA A 83 5.62 -47.19 10.45
N ASP A 84 6.72 -47.91 10.20
CA ASP A 84 6.79 -49.00 9.22
C ASP A 84 7.79 -50.06 9.69
N ASN A 85 7.47 -51.35 9.48
CA ASN A 85 8.33 -52.50 9.81
C ASN A 85 9.04 -52.43 11.19
N ASN A 86 8.28 -52.16 12.25
CA ASN A 86 8.77 -52.05 13.64
C ASN A 86 9.76 -50.89 13.87
N GLU A 87 9.81 -49.90 12.99
CA GLU A 87 10.52 -48.64 13.19
C GLU A 87 9.53 -47.47 13.17
N ALA A 88 9.88 -46.39 13.86
CA ALA A 88 9.11 -45.15 13.85
C ALA A 88 9.99 -43.91 13.78
N LEU A 89 9.59 -42.93 12.98
CA LEU A 89 10.10 -41.56 13.00
C LEU A 89 9.06 -40.64 13.63
N ILE A 90 9.51 -39.76 14.50
CA ILE A 90 8.68 -38.72 15.14
C ILE A 90 9.03 -37.36 14.53
N PHE A 91 8.03 -36.52 14.32
CA PHE A 91 8.17 -35.16 13.79
C PHE A 91 7.54 -34.20 14.79
N ASP A 92 8.34 -33.22 15.19
CA ASP A 92 8.15 -32.33 16.33
C ASP A 92 7.99 -33.09 17.65
N THR A 93 8.71 -32.66 18.69
CA THR A 93 8.58 -33.26 20.01
C THR A 93 7.28 -32.80 20.66
N PRO A 94 6.73 -33.54 21.64
CA PRO A 94 5.86 -32.95 22.63
C PRO A 94 6.50 -31.71 23.30
N THR A 95 5.67 -30.87 23.91
CA THR A 95 6.07 -29.55 24.43
C THR A 95 7.02 -29.59 25.65
N ASN A 96 7.27 -30.77 26.21
CA ASN A 96 8.22 -31.00 27.31
C ASN A 96 8.72 -32.46 27.33
N ASP A 97 9.73 -32.73 28.16
CA ASP A 97 10.40 -34.04 28.28
C ASP A 97 9.50 -35.14 28.86
N ASP A 98 8.59 -34.83 29.78
CA ASP A 98 7.71 -35.84 30.39
C ASP A 98 6.66 -36.34 29.39
N ASP A 99 6.07 -35.45 28.61
CA ASP A 99 5.14 -35.81 27.53
C ASP A 99 5.86 -36.54 26.39
N SER A 100 7.13 -36.19 26.13
CA SER A 100 7.99 -36.90 25.18
C SER A 100 8.30 -38.32 25.65
N ARG A 101 8.53 -38.51 26.95
CA ARG A 101 8.71 -39.83 27.56
C ARG A 101 7.47 -40.68 27.36
N GLU A 102 6.31 -40.10 27.62
CA GLU A 102 5.01 -40.75 27.44
C GLU A 102 4.78 -41.17 25.97
N LEU A 103 5.09 -40.27 25.02
CA LEU A 103 4.97 -40.56 23.59
C LEU A 103 5.90 -41.69 23.13
N ILE A 104 7.19 -41.64 23.50
CA ILE A 104 8.17 -42.65 23.11
C ILE A 104 7.77 -44.01 23.68
N ASP A 105 7.41 -44.05 24.98
CA ASP A 105 6.93 -45.26 25.63
C ASP A 105 5.69 -45.84 24.93
N TRP A 106 4.74 -44.98 24.53
CA TRP A 106 3.57 -45.41 23.80
C TRP A 106 3.92 -46.00 22.43
N VAL A 107 4.83 -45.38 21.67
CA VAL A 107 5.27 -45.92 20.36
C VAL A 107 5.92 -47.30 20.54
N GLU A 108 6.82 -47.45 21.51
CA GLU A 108 7.52 -48.71 21.76
C GLU A 108 6.58 -49.81 22.28
N LYS A 109 5.66 -49.48 23.18
CA LYS A 109 4.78 -50.45 23.83
C LYS A 109 3.56 -50.79 22.99
N ASN A 110 2.97 -49.82 22.29
CA ASN A 110 1.68 -49.99 21.61
C ASN A 110 1.85 -50.21 20.11
N LEU A 111 2.75 -49.47 19.44
CA LEU A 111 3.06 -49.71 18.03
C LEU A 111 4.13 -50.80 17.84
N LYS A 112 4.80 -51.23 18.92
CA LYS A 112 5.91 -52.21 18.88
C LYS A 112 7.02 -51.77 17.94
N CYS A 113 7.23 -50.46 17.85
CA CYS A 113 8.21 -49.86 16.97
C CYS A 113 9.37 -49.27 17.77
N LYS A 114 10.60 -49.42 17.27
CA LYS A 114 11.77 -48.67 17.75
C LYS A 114 11.72 -47.26 17.17
N VAL A 115 11.81 -46.24 18.01
CA VAL A 115 11.97 -44.86 17.52
C VAL A 115 13.38 -44.70 16.96
N THR A 116 13.51 -44.46 15.65
CA THR A 116 14.80 -44.37 14.96
C THR A 116 15.31 -42.95 14.80
N GLY A 117 14.46 -41.95 15.04
CA GLY A 117 14.85 -40.54 15.03
C GLY A 117 13.67 -39.61 15.30
N VAL A 118 14.02 -38.35 15.61
CA VAL A 118 13.08 -37.22 15.69
C VAL A 118 13.50 -36.11 14.74
N VAL A 119 12.55 -35.57 13.98
CA VAL A 119 12.75 -34.42 13.09
C VAL A 119 12.08 -33.21 13.69
N VAL A 120 12.81 -32.11 13.83
CA VAL A 120 12.29 -30.84 14.32
C VAL A 120 12.05 -29.91 13.14
N THR A 121 10.84 -29.36 13.03
CA THR A 121 10.46 -28.54 11.87
C THR A 121 10.91 -27.10 11.95
N HIS A 122 11.03 -26.55 13.16
CA HIS A 122 11.55 -25.21 13.44
C HIS A 122 11.91 -25.03 14.92
N PHE A 123 12.55 -23.92 15.26
CA PHE A 123 13.16 -23.70 16.58
C PHE A 123 12.19 -23.41 17.73
N HIS A 124 10.88 -23.33 17.52
CA HIS A 124 9.96 -23.00 18.62
C HIS A 124 9.80 -24.15 19.63
N ASN A 125 9.40 -23.79 20.86
CA ASN A 125 9.35 -24.72 21.98
C ASN A 125 8.29 -25.83 21.83
N ASP A 126 7.24 -25.58 21.05
CA ASP A 126 6.26 -26.61 20.67
C ASP A 126 6.82 -27.68 19.74
N CYS A 127 8.04 -27.51 19.21
CA CYS A 127 8.73 -28.50 18.39
C CYS A 127 10.00 -29.06 19.02
N LEU A 128 10.62 -28.30 19.95
CA LEU A 128 11.88 -28.63 20.61
C LEU A 128 11.77 -28.95 22.10
N GLY A 129 10.64 -28.63 22.75
CA GLY A 129 10.53 -28.57 24.20
C GLY A 129 10.81 -29.88 24.93
N GLY A 130 10.64 -31.02 24.26
CA GLY A 130 10.89 -32.35 24.80
C GLY A 130 12.10 -33.06 24.22
N LEU A 131 12.98 -32.34 23.52
CA LEU A 131 14.10 -32.92 22.78
C LEU A 131 15.15 -33.56 23.70
N ALA A 132 15.26 -33.16 24.96
CA ALA A 132 16.26 -33.70 25.87
C ALA A 132 15.96 -35.17 26.24
N GLU A 133 14.69 -35.56 26.37
CA GLU A 133 14.28 -36.97 26.58
C GLU A 133 14.70 -37.85 25.40
N PHE A 134 14.54 -37.40 24.15
CA PHE A 134 14.99 -38.14 22.96
C PHE A 134 16.51 -38.39 22.99
N HIS A 135 17.30 -37.35 23.30
CA HIS A 135 18.74 -37.48 23.43
C HIS A 135 19.14 -38.39 24.61
N GLY A 136 18.43 -38.32 25.73
CA GLY A 136 18.64 -39.19 26.89
C GLY A 136 18.46 -40.67 26.56
N ARG A 137 17.58 -40.99 25.60
CA ARG A 137 17.38 -42.35 25.06
C ARG A 137 18.25 -42.70 23.86
N GLN A 138 19.22 -41.85 23.52
CA GLN A 138 20.11 -42.03 22.36
C GLN A 138 19.36 -42.11 21.03
N ILE A 139 18.20 -41.44 20.93
CA ILE A 139 17.46 -41.29 19.68
C ILE A 139 18.04 -40.07 18.94
N PRO A 140 18.52 -40.23 17.68
CA PRO A 140 19.12 -39.13 16.94
C PRO A 140 18.08 -38.08 16.54
N SER A 141 18.47 -36.82 16.56
CA SER A 141 17.63 -35.69 16.15
C SER A 141 18.14 -35.00 14.89
N TYR A 142 17.21 -34.57 14.05
CA TYR A 142 17.45 -33.97 12.74
C TYR A 142 16.70 -32.65 12.62
N ALA A 143 17.33 -31.64 12.03
CA ALA A 143 16.69 -30.37 11.69
C ALA A 143 17.45 -29.68 10.55
N SER A 144 16.91 -28.58 10.02
CA SER A 144 17.69 -27.73 9.11
C SER A 144 18.88 -27.09 9.84
N PHE A 145 19.93 -26.70 9.11
CA PHE A 145 21.03 -25.92 9.71
C PHE A 145 20.52 -24.60 10.31
N ARG A 146 19.53 -23.97 9.68
CA ARG A 146 18.86 -22.75 10.17
C ARG A 146 18.22 -22.98 11.55
N THR A 147 17.52 -24.09 11.72
CA THR A 147 16.91 -24.47 13.00
C THR A 147 17.96 -24.71 14.09
N ILE A 148 19.08 -25.36 13.75
CA ILE A 148 20.18 -25.58 14.69
C ILE A 148 20.80 -24.26 15.13
N GLU A 149 21.00 -23.32 14.21
CA GLU A 149 21.53 -21.99 14.52
C GLU A 149 20.57 -21.18 15.41
N LEU A 150 19.28 -21.16 15.07
CA LEU A 150 18.27 -20.46 15.86
C LEU A 150 18.05 -21.09 17.23
N ALA A 151 18.09 -22.41 17.35
CA ALA A 151 18.03 -23.07 18.65
C ALA A 151 19.23 -22.67 19.53
N LYS A 152 20.44 -22.60 18.97
CA LYS A 152 21.63 -22.14 19.69
C LYS A 152 21.52 -20.68 20.11
N SER A 153 21.10 -19.79 19.21
CA SER A 153 20.99 -18.35 19.51
C SER A 153 19.93 -18.05 20.57
N ASN A 154 18.90 -18.89 20.66
CA ASN A 154 17.81 -18.75 21.63
C ASN A 154 18.03 -19.59 22.91
N ASN A 155 19.22 -20.19 23.11
CA ASN A 155 19.54 -21.04 24.26
C ASN A 155 18.56 -22.22 24.47
N LEU A 156 18.11 -22.83 23.37
CA LEU A 156 17.22 -23.99 23.38
C LEU A 156 18.01 -25.30 23.22
N GLN A 157 17.33 -26.43 23.44
CA GLN A 157 17.90 -27.74 23.16
C GLN A 157 18.18 -27.87 21.65
N VAL A 158 19.40 -28.25 21.29
CA VAL A 158 19.86 -28.20 19.89
C VAL A 158 19.77 -29.58 19.23
N PRO A 159 19.16 -29.70 18.03
CA PRO A 159 19.21 -30.92 17.23
C PRO A 159 20.63 -31.34 16.85
N GLN A 160 20.90 -32.64 16.78
CA GLN A 160 22.24 -33.20 16.62
C GLN A 160 22.73 -33.18 15.17
N THR A 161 21.83 -33.40 14.21
CA THR A 161 22.16 -33.54 12.79
C THR A 161 21.45 -32.49 11.95
N GLY A 162 22.23 -31.69 11.21
CA GLY A 162 21.73 -30.63 10.33
C GLY A 162 21.65 -31.05 8.86
N PHE A 163 20.74 -30.43 8.11
CA PHE A 163 20.73 -30.46 6.64
C PHE A 163 20.44 -29.07 6.06
N GLU A 164 20.86 -28.83 4.81
CA GLU A 164 20.68 -27.52 4.16
C GLU A 164 19.29 -27.39 3.51
N ASP A 165 19.04 -28.15 2.44
CA ASP A 165 17.81 -28.03 1.65
C ASP A 165 16.84 -29.19 1.90
N SER A 166 17.33 -30.43 1.82
CA SER A 166 16.50 -31.62 1.96
C SER A 166 17.25 -32.78 2.60
N LEU A 167 16.51 -33.60 3.36
CA LEU A 167 16.99 -34.83 3.97
C LEU A 167 15.92 -35.92 3.84
N ALA A 168 16.27 -37.04 3.22
CA ALA A 168 15.42 -38.24 3.21
C ALA A 168 15.84 -39.18 4.33
N LEU A 169 14.93 -39.49 5.25
CA LEU A 169 15.14 -40.43 6.35
C LEU A 169 14.37 -41.72 6.09
N LYS A 170 15.00 -42.86 6.41
CA LYS A 170 14.39 -44.18 6.28
C LYS A 170 13.61 -44.53 7.55
N VAL A 171 12.47 -45.19 7.37
CA VAL A 171 11.68 -45.80 8.45
C VAL A 171 11.14 -47.14 7.93
N GLY A 172 11.62 -48.24 8.50
CA GLY A 172 11.27 -49.57 8.00
C GLY A 172 11.79 -49.78 6.58
N ASP A 173 10.90 -50.04 5.62
CA ASP A 173 11.21 -50.13 4.19
C ASP A 173 10.88 -48.85 3.42
N GLU A 174 10.29 -47.86 4.10
CA GLU A 174 9.83 -46.61 3.51
C GLU A 174 10.77 -45.43 3.84
N LYS A 175 10.45 -44.26 3.28
CA LYS A 175 11.19 -43.01 3.55
C LYS A 175 10.27 -41.82 3.75
N VAL A 176 10.71 -40.87 4.57
CA VAL A 176 10.11 -39.54 4.71
C VAL A 176 11.09 -38.49 4.18
N ILE A 177 10.57 -37.53 3.41
CA ILE A 177 11.35 -36.46 2.79
C ILE A 177 11.13 -35.18 3.61
N ASN A 178 12.20 -34.65 4.18
CA ASN A 178 12.21 -33.38 4.91
C ASN A 178 12.79 -32.31 4.01
N GLU A 179 12.17 -31.14 3.93
CA GLU A 179 12.59 -30.12 2.98
C GLU A 179 12.29 -28.71 3.44
N PHE A 180 13.26 -27.83 3.27
CA PHE A 180 13.11 -26.38 3.37
C PHE A 180 12.64 -25.85 2.01
N LEU A 181 11.45 -25.25 1.96
CA LEU A 181 10.86 -24.71 0.73
C LEU A 181 10.73 -23.17 0.74
N GLY A 182 11.19 -22.53 1.81
CA GLY A 182 11.12 -21.10 2.03
C GLY A 182 10.68 -20.74 3.45
N GLU A 183 10.71 -19.44 3.75
CA GLU A 183 10.40 -18.91 5.08
C GLU A 183 8.89 -18.76 5.29
N GLY A 184 8.43 -18.78 6.55
CA GLY A 184 7.01 -18.60 6.87
C GLY A 184 6.76 -18.26 8.32
N HIS A 185 6.30 -19.20 9.14
CA HIS A 185 6.08 -18.96 10.57
C HIS A 185 7.35 -18.57 11.32
N THR A 186 8.47 -19.07 10.81
CA THR A 186 9.84 -18.80 11.17
C THR A 186 10.68 -18.88 9.90
N ILE A 187 11.89 -18.34 9.93
CA ILE A 187 12.80 -18.35 8.78
C ILE A 187 13.42 -19.74 8.51
N ASP A 188 13.22 -20.70 9.39
CA ASP A 188 13.80 -22.05 9.34
C ASP A 188 12.78 -23.18 9.12
N ASN A 189 11.49 -22.85 8.92
CA ASN A 189 10.44 -23.87 8.76
C ASN A 189 10.73 -24.84 7.61
N ILE A 190 10.68 -26.13 7.93
CA ILE A 190 10.65 -27.22 6.94
C ILE A 190 9.26 -27.86 6.89
N VAL A 191 8.99 -28.59 5.81
CA VAL A 191 7.86 -29.54 5.72
C VAL A 191 8.39 -30.97 5.62
N SER A 192 7.61 -31.94 6.07
CA SER A 192 7.94 -33.36 5.99
C SER A 192 6.88 -34.14 5.22
N TYR A 193 7.26 -34.82 4.14
CA TYR A 193 6.35 -35.53 3.25
C TYR A 193 6.63 -37.04 3.25
N PHE A 194 5.60 -37.83 3.57
CA PHE A 194 5.61 -39.28 3.51
C PHE A 194 4.97 -39.78 2.20
N PRO A 195 5.77 -40.22 1.19
CA PRO A 195 5.25 -40.50 -0.15
C PRO A 195 4.33 -41.72 -0.23
N ALA A 196 4.58 -42.75 0.56
CA ALA A 196 3.85 -44.04 0.49
C ALA A 196 2.35 -43.85 0.71
N GLU A 197 1.97 -42.94 1.61
CA GLU A 197 0.57 -42.65 1.95
C GLU A 197 0.12 -41.24 1.53
N LYS A 198 1.04 -40.45 0.96
CA LYS A 198 0.83 -39.06 0.55
C LYS A 198 0.39 -38.17 1.72
N VAL A 199 1.09 -38.27 2.85
CA VAL A 199 0.85 -37.44 4.03
C VAL A 199 1.89 -36.34 4.10
N LEU A 200 1.45 -35.10 4.32
CA LEU A 200 2.30 -33.94 4.50
C LEU A 200 2.16 -33.43 5.95
N PHE A 201 3.26 -33.39 6.68
CA PHE A 201 3.36 -32.62 7.90
C PHE A 201 3.86 -31.22 7.56
N GLY A 202 2.95 -30.25 7.67
CA GLY A 202 3.22 -28.86 7.38
C GLY A 202 3.73 -28.07 8.58
N GLY A 203 3.61 -28.60 9.80
CA GLY A 203 3.99 -27.89 11.03
C GLY A 203 3.32 -26.50 11.11
N CYS A 204 3.93 -25.58 11.86
CA CYS A 204 3.38 -24.24 12.06
C CYS A 204 3.35 -23.36 10.80
N LEU A 205 4.02 -23.80 9.71
CA LEU A 205 3.95 -23.19 8.38
C LEU A 205 2.54 -23.30 7.77
N ILE A 206 1.77 -24.35 8.06
CA ILE A 206 0.41 -24.52 7.52
C ILE A 206 -0.62 -24.23 8.61
N LYS A 207 -1.61 -23.40 8.28
CA LYS A 207 -2.72 -23.06 9.18
C LYS A 207 -3.92 -23.98 8.96
N ALA A 208 -4.53 -24.42 10.06
CA ALA A 208 -5.80 -25.14 10.03
C ALA A 208 -6.94 -24.24 9.51
N MET A 209 -8.01 -24.85 8.99
CA MET A 209 -9.18 -24.11 8.51
C MET A 209 -9.75 -23.22 9.63
N GLY A 210 -9.95 -21.95 9.32
CA GLY A 210 -10.51 -20.96 10.27
C GLY A 210 -9.53 -20.45 11.32
N ALA A 211 -8.27 -20.90 11.31
CA ALA A 211 -7.24 -20.36 12.18
C ALA A 211 -6.82 -18.94 11.77
N ASN A 212 -6.60 -18.06 12.75
CA ASN A 212 -6.00 -16.76 12.49
C ASN A 212 -4.49 -16.89 12.15
N LYS A 213 -3.84 -15.76 11.88
CA LYS A 213 -2.39 -15.71 11.55
C LYS A 213 -1.49 -16.29 12.66
N GLY A 214 -1.97 -16.34 13.91
CA GLY A 214 -1.22 -16.81 15.07
C GLY A 214 -0.12 -15.83 15.48
N TYR A 215 0.90 -16.34 16.18
CA TYR A 215 2.09 -15.59 16.53
C TYR A 215 2.92 -15.26 15.28
N LEU A 216 3.32 -13.99 15.13
CA LEU A 216 4.04 -13.48 13.96
C LEU A 216 5.42 -12.90 14.31
N GLY A 217 5.85 -12.95 15.58
CA GLY A 217 7.07 -12.27 16.04
C GLY A 217 8.34 -12.73 15.34
N ASP A 218 8.41 -14.01 14.96
CA ASP A 218 9.53 -14.62 14.23
C ASP A 218 9.19 -14.91 12.75
N ALA A 219 7.98 -14.53 12.31
CA ALA A 219 7.47 -14.90 11.01
C ALA A 219 8.02 -14.02 9.89
N ASN A 220 8.37 -14.65 8.76
CA ASN A 220 8.46 -13.95 7.49
C ASN A 220 7.10 -13.97 6.80
N THR A 221 6.23 -13.03 7.18
CA THR A 221 4.90 -12.87 6.57
C THR A 221 4.94 -12.51 5.10
N ASN A 222 6.08 -12.01 4.60
CA ASN A 222 6.25 -11.58 3.21
C ASN A 222 6.40 -12.79 2.29
N GLU A 223 7.12 -13.81 2.74
CA GLU A 223 7.36 -15.03 1.97
C GLU A 223 6.38 -16.15 2.28
N TRP A 224 5.66 -16.09 3.40
CA TRP A 224 4.81 -17.19 3.85
C TRP A 224 3.85 -17.72 2.77
N ALA A 225 3.11 -16.83 2.09
CA ALA A 225 2.20 -17.26 1.02
C ALA A 225 2.95 -17.85 -0.19
N ASN A 226 4.14 -17.34 -0.54
CA ASN A 226 4.97 -17.86 -1.63
C ASN A 226 5.53 -19.24 -1.29
N THR A 227 6.05 -19.41 -0.07
CA THR A 227 6.53 -20.68 0.46
C THR A 227 5.43 -21.74 0.42
N VAL A 228 4.21 -21.40 0.87
CA VAL A 228 3.09 -22.36 0.84
C VAL A 228 2.61 -22.62 -0.60
N GLN A 229 2.76 -21.67 -1.53
CA GLN A 229 2.58 -21.94 -2.96
C GLN A 229 3.61 -22.95 -3.49
N ALA A 230 4.89 -22.85 -3.09
CA ALA A 230 5.92 -23.83 -3.45
C ALA A 230 5.61 -25.22 -2.88
N VAL A 231 5.18 -25.29 -1.61
CA VAL A 231 4.67 -26.51 -0.97
C VAL A 231 3.49 -27.09 -1.76
N LYS A 232 2.51 -26.26 -2.14
CA LYS A 232 1.34 -26.69 -2.93
C LYS A 232 1.71 -27.17 -4.32
N ALA A 233 2.68 -26.52 -4.98
CA ALA A 233 3.17 -26.94 -6.29
C ALA A 233 3.81 -28.34 -6.24
N LYS A 234 4.58 -28.63 -5.18
CA LYS A 234 5.31 -29.90 -5.03
C LYS A 234 4.46 -31.02 -4.42
N TYR A 235 3.69 -30.70 -3.38
CA TYR A 235 2.98 -31.66 -2.52
C TYR A 235 1.45 -31.47 -2.51
N GLY A 236 0.88 -30.67 -3.40
CA GLY A 236 -0.57 -30.39 -3.44
C GLY A 236 -1.46 -31.61 -3.71
N LYS A 237 -0.90 -32.78 -4.02
CA LYS A 237 -1.61 -34.07 -4.13
C LYS A 237 -1.59 -34.89 -2.83
N ALA A 238 -1.10 -34.32 -1.72
CA ALA A 238 -1.20 -34.92 -0.40
C ALA A 238 -2.67 -35.19 -0.04
N LYS A 239 -2.94 -36.38 0.50
CA LYS A 239 -4.28 -36.78 0.92
C LYS A 239 -4.61 -36.26 2.31
N VAL A 240 -3.61 -36.20 3.18
CA VAL A 240 -3.70 -35.70 4.55
C VAL A 240 -2.61 -34.67 4.74
N ILE A 241 -2.97 -33.50 5.25
CA ILE A 241 -2.07 -32.41 5.60
C ILE A 241 -2.28 -32.09 7.07
N ILE A 242 -1.21 -32.16 7.85
CA ILE A 242 -1.22 -31.97 9.29
C ILE A 242 -0.58 -30.60 9.59
N PRO A 243 -1.35 -29.59 10.03
CA PRO A 243 -0.82 -28.31 10.48
C PRO A 243 -0.21 -28.44 11.90
N GLY A 244 0.59 -27.47 12.32
CA GLY A 244 1.18 -27.44 13.66
C GLY A 244 0.17 -27.27 14.78
N HIS A 245 -0.97 -26.63 14.49
CA HIS A 245 -2.09 -26.48 15.42
C HIS A 245 -3.43 -26.69 14.71
N GLY A 246 -4.44 -27.16 15.45
CA GLY A 246 -5.79 -27.43 14.93
C GLY A 246 -5.91 -28.78 14.22
N ASP A 247 -6.96 -28.98 13.44
CA ASP A 247 -7.27 -30.28 12.84
C ASP A 247 -6.55 -30.51 11.49
N PRO A 248 -6.16 -31.76 11.16
CA PRO A 248 -5.65 -32.11 9.84
C PRO A 248 -6.72 -31.94 8.77
N GLY A 249 -6.27 -31.76 7.54
CA GLY A 249 -7.15 -31.58 6.39
C GLY A 249 -6.54 -32.14 5.12
N ASN A 250 -6.95 -31.58 4.00
CA ASN A 250 -6.46 -31.90 2.66
C ASN A 250 -5.71 -30.67 2.09
N SER A 251 -5.53 -30.62 0.77
CA SER A 251 -4.94 -29.48 0.06
C SER A 251 -5.61 -28.12 0.29
N ASP A 252 -6.84 -28.09 0.83
CA ASP A 252 -7.56 -26.85 1.12
C ASP A 252 -6.86 -26.05 2.22
N LEU A 253 -6.15 -26.70 3.15
CA LEU A 253 -5.31 -26.01 4.15
C LEU A 253 -4.18 -25.19 3.52
N LEU A 254 -3.58 -25.70 2.44
CA LEU A 254 -2.55 -24.95 1.71
C LEU A 254 -3.16 -23.72 1.04
N THR A 255 -4.33 -23.88 0.41
CA THR A 255 -5.05 -22.75 -0.20
C THR A 255 -5.43 -21.70 0.83
N TYR A 256 -6.00 -22.14 1.95
CA TYR A 256 -6.38 -21.27 3.06
C TYR A 256 -5.19 -20.49 3.62
N THR A 257 -4.08 -21.17 3.87
CA THR A 257 -2.86 -20.52 4.38
C THR A 257 -2.29 -19.54 3.38
N ILE A 258 -2.27 -19.88 2.08
CA ILE A 258 -1.85 -18.94 1.03
C ILE A 258 -2.70 -17.68 1.10
N GLU A 259 -4.03 -17.82 1.11
CA GLU A 259 -4.96 -16.68 1.15
C GLU A 259 -4.80 -15.83 2.40
N LEU A 260 -4.58 -16.47 3.57
CA LEU A 260 -4.39 -15.79 4.84
C LEU A 260 -3.16 -14.85 4.83
N PHE A 261 -2.14 -15.17 4.06
CA PHE A 261 -0.89 -14.42 3.96
C PHE A 261 -0.66 -13.77 2.58
N LYS A 262 -1.69 -13.72 1.72
CA LYS A 262 -1.57 -13.19 0.36
C LYS A 262 -1.77 -11.68 0.33
N PHE A 263 -0.83 -10.95 -0.25
CA PHE A 263 -1.02 -9.52 -0.54
C PHE A 263 -1.36 -9.22 -2.01
N VAL A 264 -1.85 -10.22 -2.76
CA VAL A 264 -2.35 -10.05 -4.13
C VAL A 264 -3.67 -10.80 -4.28
N PHE A 265 -4.68 -10.17 -4.87
CA PHE A 265 -5.95 -10.87 -5.10
C PHE A 265 -5.76 -12.14 -5.94
N PRO A 266 -6.33 -13.29 -5.52
CA PRO A 266 -6.34 -14.51 -6.32
C PRO A 266 -6.84 -14.31 -7.75
N ASN A 267 -7.87 -13.48 -7.94
CA ASN A 267 -8.46 -13.17 -9.24
C ASN A 267 -7.45 -12.60 -10.24
N LEU A 268 -6.52 -11.76 -9.77
CA LEU A 268 -5.49 -11.15 -10.61
C LEU A 268 -4.49 -12.20 -11.10
N LEU A 269 -4.12 -13.14 -10.23
CA LEU A 269 -3.19 -14.23 -10.56
C LEU A 269 -3.84 -15.31 -11.43
N SER A 270 -5.13 -15.61 -11.21
CA SER A 270 -5.87 -16.62 -11.98
C SER A 270 -6.38 -16.10 -13.33
N GLY A 271 -6.20 -14.81 -13.63
CA GLY A 271 -6.70 -14.19 -14.86
C GLY A 271 -8.20 -13.89 -14.86
N GLN A 272 -8.85 -13.96 -13.70
CA GLN A 272 -10.27 -13.61 -13.53
C GLN A 272 -10.53 -12.10 -13.47
N GLY A 273 -9.49 -11.26 -13.52
CA GLY A 273 -9.61 -9.81 -13.62
C GLY A 273 -9.54 -9.07 -12.27
N ILE A 274 -9.89 -7.78 -12.30
CA ILE A 274 -10.03 -6.92 -11.12
C ILE A 274 -11.10 -7.53 -10.18
N PRO A 275 -10.88 -7.56 -8.85
CA PRO A 275 -11.88 -8.06 -7.91
C PRO A 275 -13.23 -7.32 -8.02
N GLU A 276 -14.33 -8.05 -7.82
CA GLU A 276 -15.68 -7.52 -7.98
C GLU A 276 -15.93 -6.27 -7.11
N GLU A 277 -15.46 -6.27 -5.86
CA GLU A 277 -15.60 -5.12 -4.97
C GLU A 277 -14.92 -3.85 -5.50
N VAL A 278 -13.76 -4.00 -6.16
CA VAL A 278 -13.00 -2.88 -6.74
C VAL A 278 -13.67 -2.41 -8.02
N SER A 279 -14.10 -3.36 -8.87
CA SER A 279 -14.83 -3.08 -10.11
C SER A 279 -16.13 -2.32 -9.85
N GLN A 280 -16.92 -2.75 -8.85
CA GLN A 280 -18.16 -2.07 -8.47
C GLN A 280 -17.93 -0.64 -7.99
N GLU A 281 -16.88 -0.41 -7.21
CA GLU A 281 -16.55 0.93 -6.73
C GLU A 281 -16.05 1.85 -7.86
N ILE A 282 -15.24 1.33 -8.79
CA ILE A 282 -14.82 2.08 -10.00
C ILE A 282 -16.05 2.50 -10.81
N GLN A 283 -16.96 1.56 -11.08
CA GLN A 283 -18.20 1.84 -11.81
C GLN A 283 -19.07 2.87 -11.09
N ARG A 284 -19.16 2.78 -9.75
CA ARG A 284 -19.88 3.77 -8.94
C ARG A 284 -19.28 5.16 -9.09
N ARG A 285 -17.95 5.32 -8.98
CA ARG A 285 -17.27 6.63 -9.14
C ARG A 285 -17.48 7.22 -10.52
N ILE A 286 -17.46 6.40 -11.57
CA ILE A 286 -17.77 6.82 -12.94
C ILE A 286 -19.23 7.28 -13.06
N SER A 287 -20.18 6.49 -12.53
CA SER A 287 -21.62 6.82 -12.60
C SER A 287 -22.00 8.10 -11.85
N LEU A 288 -21.17 8.52 -10.90
CA LEU A 288 -21.32 9.77 -10.15
C LEU A 288 -20.48 10.91 -10.73
N GLU A 289 -19.73 10.65 -11.80
CA GLU A 289 -18.82 11.60 -12.48
C GLU A 289 -17.68 12.11 -11.57
N ILE A 290 -17.37 11.38 -10.50
CA ILE A 290 -16.26 11.68 -9.58
C ILE A 290 -14.93 11.39 -10.28
N ASN A 291 -14.87 10.28 -11.02
CA ASN A 291 -13.74 9.89 -11.86
C ASN A 291 -14.28 9.43 -13.22
N PRO A 292 -14.50 10.35 -14.18
CA PRO A 292 -15.14 10.02 -15.47
C PRO A 292 -14.41 8.95 -16.28
N GLY A 293 -13.08 8.90 -16.17
CA GLY A 293 -12.22 7.86 -16.71
C GLY A 293 -11.19 7.39 -15.69
N ILE A 294 -10.95 6.08 -15.66
CA ILE A 294 -9.89 5.44 -14.87
C ILE A 294 -9.19 4.40 -15.74
N SER A 295 -7.87 4.54 -15.87
CA SER A 295 -6.99 3.56 -16.52
C SER A 295 -6.08 2.93 -15.47
N ILE A 296 -6.00 1.60 -15.45
CA ILE A 296 -5.21 0.81 -14.51
C ILE A 296 -4.23 -0.07 -15.27
N GLY A 297 -2.95 0.01 -14.92
CA GLY A 297 -1.93 -0.97 -15.26
C GLY A 297 -1.51 -1.74 -14.02
N LEU A 298 -1.33 -3.05 -14.13
CA LEU A 298 -0.83 -3.93 -13.06
C LEU A 298 0.40 -4.69 -13.54
N LEU A 299 1.45 -4.70 -12.73
CA LEU A 299 2.61 -5.58 -12.85
C LEU A 299 2.44 -6.72 -11.84
N LEU A 300 2.32 -7.94 -12.33
CA LEU A 300 2.17 -9.13 -11.50
C LEU A 300 3.53 -9.67 -11.03
N PRO A 301 3.57 -10.53 -9.98
CA PRO A 301 4.84 -11.08 -9.48
C PRO A 301 5.61 -11.88 -10.55
N SER A 302 4.91 -12.43 -11.54
CA SER A 302 5.47 -13.13 -12.69
C SER A 302 6.21 -12.22 -13.68
N GLY A 303 6.10 -10.90 -13.53
CA GLY A 303 6.54 -9.90 -14.51
C GLY A 303 5.51 -9.60 -15.60
N GLU A 304 4.36 -10.31 -15.63
CA GLU A 304 3.27 -10.07 -16.57
C GLU A 304 2.58 -8.73 -16.29
N ALA A 305 2.28 -7.97 -17.35
CA ALA A 305 1.50 -6.75 -17.27
C ALA A 305 0.03 -6.97 -17.67
N LYS A 306 -0.93 -6.43 -16.90
CA LYS A 306 -2.36 -6.44 -17.20
C LYS A 306 -2.94 -5.03 -17.16
N PHE A 307 -3.90 -4.74 -18.04
CA PHE A 307 -4.50 -3.41 -18.17
C PHE A 307 -6.02 -3.46 -18.10
N TYR A 308 -6.61 -2.54 -17.35
CA TYR A 308 -8.05 -2.42 -17.16
C TYR A 308 -8.44 -0.95 -17.26
N ASN A 309 -9.36 -0.62 -18.17
CA ASN A 309 -9.71 0.76 -18.45
C ASN A 309 -11.23 0.91 -18.40
N TYR A 310 -11.67 1.96 -17.73
CA TYR A 310 -13.07 2.20 -17.40
C TYR A 310 -13.43 3.64 -17.70
N GLY A 311 -14.70 3.86 -18.07
CA GLY A 311 -15.21 5.20 -18.37
C GLY A 311 -14.71 5.75 -19.71
N GLN A 312 -14.82 7.07 -19.86
CA GLN A 312 -14.42 7.79 -21.07
C GLN A 312 -13.23 8.69 -20.78
N TYR A 313 -12.40 8.95 -21.80
CA TYR A 313 -11.33 9.94 -21.69
C TYR A 313 -11.63 11.20 -22.50
N ASN A 314 -12.68 11.22 -23.31
CA ASN A 314 -13.09 12.40 -24.08
C ASN A 314 -14.61 12.35 -24.29
N ASP A 315 -15.32 13.27 -23.63
CA ASP A 315 -16.79 13.31 -23.59
C ASP A 315 -17.39 13.75 -24.93
N HIS A 316 -16.65 14.52 -25.74
CA HIS A 316 -17.11 14.99 -27.04
C HIS A 316 -17.03 13.90 -28.13
N ALA A 317 -16.18 12.89 -27.95
CA ALA A 317 -15.93 11.84 -28.94
C ALA A 317 -16.43 10.44 -28.52
N ASN A 318 -16.99 10.29 -27.32
CA ASN A 318 -17.44 9.00 -26.77
C ASN A 318 -16.33 7.91 -26.78
N GLN A 319 -15.07 8.33 -26.67
CA GLN A 319 -13.91 7.44 -26.79
C GLN A 319 -13.59 6.78 -25.44
N LYS A 320 -13.53 5.45 -25.46
CA LYS A 320 -13.17 4.64 -24.28
C LYS A 320 -11.67 4.71 -24.02
N ALA A 321 -11.30 4.83 -22.75
CA ALA A 321 -9.91 4.80 -22.34
C ALA A 321 -9.27 3.44 -22.65
N ASP A 322 -7.98 3.45 -23.00
CA ASP A 322 -7.16 2.25 -23.18
C ASP A 322 -5.78 2.42 -22.52
N SER A 323 -4.94 1.39 -22.60
CA SER A 323 -3.60 1.40 -21.96
C SER A 323 -2.63 2.44 -22.53
N LEU A 324 -2.97 3.08 -23.65
CA LEU A 324 -2.21 4.11 -24.35
C LEU A 324 -2.84 5.51 -24.24
N THR A 325 -4.00 5.64 -23.60
CA THR A 325 -4.56 6.94 -23.24
C THR A 325 -3.57 7.70 -22.37
N LEU A 326 -3.29 8.94 -22.74
CA LEU A 326 -2.33 9.81 -22.06
C LEU A 326 -3.03 10.64 -21.00
N TYR A 327 -2.34 10.81 -19.87
CA TYR A 327 -2.75 11.65 -18.75
C TYR A 327 -1.55 12.49 -18.33
N GLU A 328 -1.78 13.69 -17.79
CA GLU A 328 -0.75 14.38 -17.02
C GLU A 328 -0.49 13.58 -15.74
N ILE A 329 0.75 13.15 -15.51
CA ILE A 329 1.08 12.35 -14.32
C ILE A 329 1.51 13.21 -13.13
N GLY A 330 1.59 14.54 -13.33
CA GLY A 330 1.95 15.51 -12.32
C GLY A 330 3.18 15.07 -11.54
N SER A 331 3.08 15.10 -10.21
CA SER A 331 4.22 14.84 -9.32
C SER A 331 4.84 13.45 -9.40
N VAL A 332 4.22 12.47 -10.07
CA VAL A 332 4.92 11.20 -10.41
C VAL A 332 6.21 11.48 -11.20
N THR A 333 6.25 12.59 -11.96
CA THR A 333 7.45 13.10 -12.66
C THR A 333 8.68 13.22 -11.74
N LYS A 334 8.50 13.51 -10.44
CA LYS A 334 9.60 13.61 -9.49
C LYS A 334 10.40 12.32 -9.36
N THR A 335 9.74 11.18 -9.48
CA THR A 335 10.43 9.88 -9.45
C THR A 335 11.44 9.78 -10.60
N PHE A 336 11.12 10.32 -11.78
CA PHE A 336 11.99 10.33 -12.95
C PHE A 336 13.16 11.29 -12.75
N THR A 337 12.87 12.52 -12.30
CA THR A 337 13.90 13.53 -11.99
C THR A 337 14.86 13.03 -10.90
N ALA A 338 14.34 12.39 -9.85
CA ALA A 338 15.15 11.80 -8.79
C ALA A 338 15.96 10.58 -9.27
N THR A 339 15.45 9.83 -10.25
CA THR A 339 16.18 8.74 -10.91
C THR A 339 17.34 9.29 -11.75
N LEU A 340 17.09 10.32 -12.56
CA LEU A 340 18.14 11.00 -13.32
C LEU A 340 19.23 11.59 -12.40
N ALA A 341 18.83 12.26 -11.32
CA ALA A 341 19.76 12.73 -10.30
C ALA A 341 20.59 11.57 -9.71
N GLY A 342 19.97 10.42 -9.42
CA GLY A 342 20.68 9.22 -8.96
C GLY A 342 21.68 8.66 -9.95
N LEU A 343 21.38 8.73 -11.25
CA LEU A 343 22.25 8.24 -12.33
C LEU A 343 23.42 9.17 -12.62
N HIS A 344 23.23 10.49 -12.48
CA HIS A 344 24.18 11.49 -12.97
C HIS A 344 24.87 12.30 -11.86
N LEU A 345 24.32 12.35 -10.65
CA LEU A 345 24.82 13.19 -9.54
C LEU A 345 25.26 12.38 -8.31
N LYS A 346 25.44 11.06 -8.44
CA LYS A 346 25.72 10.16 -7.31
C LYS A 346 26.87 10.64 -6.42
N ASP A 347 27.98 11.06 -7.01
CA ASP A 347 29.17 11.52 -6.28
C ASP A 347 29.07 12.99 -5.83
N ALA A 348 28.05 13.72 -6.32
CA ALA A 348 27.81 15.13 -6.03
C ALA A 348 26.68 15.36 -5.03
N PHE A 349 26.02 14.31 -4.50
CA PHE A 349 24.86 14.49 -3.62
C PHE A 349 25.16 15.28 -2.34
N GLY A 350 26.41 15.28 -1.87
CA GLY A 350 26.87 16.10 -0.74
C GLY A 350 27.27 17.53 -1.11
N ALA A 351 27.29 17.91 -2.39
CA ALA A 351 27.63 19.25 -2.83
C ALA A 351 26.54 20.25 -2.43
N TYR A 352 26.96 21.44 -2.00
CA TYR A 352 26.05 22.52 -1.62
C TYR A 352 25.53 23.26 -2.83
N LEU A 353 24.33 23.84 -2.72
CA LEU A 353 23.75 24.60 -3.81
C LEU A 353 24.57 25.84 -4.18
N SER A 354 25.27 26.45 -3.22
CA SER A 354 26.20 27.56 -3.47
C SER A 354 27.34 27.19 -4.43
N ASP A 355 27.77 25.93 -4.43
CA ASP A 355 28.86 25.45 -5.29
C ASP A 355 28.38 25.16 -6.72
N ILE A 356 27.08 24.97 -6.90
CA ILE A 356 26.43 24.65 -8.19
C ILE A 356 25.93 25.94 -8.85
N PHE A 357 25.23 26.79 -8.09
CA PHE A 357 24.66 28.05 -8.56
C PHE A 357 25.61 29.21 -8.26
N ILE A 358 26.81 29.16 -8.83
CA ILE A 358 27.91 30.12 -8.57
C ILE A 358 27.61 31.58 -8.93
N GLN A 359 26.53 31.82 -9.69
CA GLN A 359 26.06 33.16 -10.08
C GLN A 359 25.07 33.75 -9.06
N THR A 360 24.72 32.98 -8.02
CA THR A 360 23.78 33.38 -6.99
C THR A 360 24.52 33.76 -5.71
N ASP A 361 24.43 35.02 -5.31
CA ASP A 361 25.04 35.55 -4.09
C ASP A 361 24.05 35.45 -2.93
N ASN A 362 23.65 34.21 -2.59
CA ASN A 362 22.79 33.92 -1.46
C ASN A 362 23.47 32.92 -0.51
N PRO A 363 23.97 33.36 0.66
CA PRO A 363 24.69 32.49 1.59
C PRO A 363 23.81 31.37 2.15
N SER A 364 22.48 31.52 2.13
CA SER A 364 21.53 30.50 2.59
C SER A 364 21.58 29.23 1.72
N LEU A 365 22.10 29.31 0.50
CA LEU A 365 22.28 28.14 -0.36
C LEU A 365 23.41 27.23 0.11
N GLY A 366 24.36 27.75 0.91
CA GLY A 366 25.48 27.00 1.49
C GLY A 366 25.10 26.03 2.60
N GLN A 367 23.83 25.94 2.99
CA GLN A 367 23.33 25.00 4.00
C GLN A 367 22.55 23.82 3.40
N ILE A 368 22.28 23.85 2.09
CA ILE A 368 21.44 22.88 1.38
C ILE A 368 22.29 22.09 0.40
N THR A 369 22.14 20.76 0.43
CA THR A 369 22.79 19.86 -0.52
C THR A 369 21.83 19.36 -1.60
N LEU A 370 22.37 18.77 -2.67
CA LEU A 370 21.54 18.08 -3.67
C LEU A 370 20.73 16.93 -3.07
N SER A 371 21.27 16.21 -2.09
CA SER A 371 20.54 15.16 -1.37
C SER A 371 19.33 15.71 -0.62
N ASP A 372 19.46 16.93 -0.07
CA ASP A 372 18.36 17.58 0.64
C ASP A 372 17.21 17.93 -0.30
N LEU A 373 17.49 18.43 -1.51
CA LEU A 373 16.44 18.67 -2.51
C LEU A 373 15.73 17.38 -2.91
N ARG A 374 16.51 16.33 -3.20
CA ARG A 374 15.99 15.02 -3.63
C ARG A 374 15.09 14.37 -2.57
N ASN A 375 15.33 14.64 -1.29
CA ASN A 375 14.61 14.04 -0.16
C ASN A 375 13.65 15.02 0.57
N HIS A 376 13.35 16.18 -0.01
CA HIS A 376 12.48 17.20 0.60
C HIS A 376 12.96 17.67 1.99
N LEU A 377 14.27 17.79 2.19
CA LEU A 377 14.93 18.26 3.41
C LEU A 377 15.55 19.66 3.24
N SER A 378 15.38 20.29 2.08
CA SER A 378 16.03 21.57 1.78
C SER A 378 15.43 22.76 2.51
N GLY A 379 14.20 22.63 3.01
CA GLY A 379 13.45 23.75 3.56
C GLY A 379 12.99 24.77 2.53
N MET A 380 13.08 24.45 1.24
CA MET A 380 12.57 25.33 0.19
C MET A 380 11.04 25.44 0.25
N PRO A 381 10.48 26.62 -0.09
CA PRO A 381 9.03 26.80 -0.20
C PRO A 381 8.37 25.73 -1.07
N ARG A 382 7.09 25.42 -0.81
CA ARG A 382 6.34 24.40 -1.56
C ARG A 382 6.31 24.71 -3.06
N LEU A 383 6.06 25.97 -3.38
CA LEU A 383 5.97 26.56 -4.72
C LEU A 383 6.87 27.80 -4.77
N SER A 384 7.23 28.25 -5.96
CA SER A 384 7.91 29.55 -6.13
C SER A 384 6.98 30.70 -5.69
N GLU A 385 7.55 31.81 -5.23
CA GLU A 385 6.78 32.97 -4.77
C GLU A 385 6.10 33.68 -5.95
N GLN A 386 6.70 33.58 -7.14
CA GLN A 386 6.11 34.02 -8.40
C GLN A 386 4.98 33.10 -8.88
N PHE A 387 4.82 31.91 -8.28
CA PHE A 387 3.64 31.05 -8.43
C PHE A 387 2.47 31.42 -7.54
N SER A 388 2.44 32.62 -6.95
CA SER A 388 1.17 33.25 -6.54
C SER A 388 0.46 33.71 -7.82
N PRO A 389 -0.22 32.82 -8.56
CA PRO A 389 -0.30 32.89 -10.01
C PRO A 389 -1.14 34.08 -10.46
N ARG A 390 -0.75 34.65 -11.61
CA ARG A 390 -1.64 35.52 -12.39
C ARG A 390 -2.87 34.74 -12.92
N ASP A 391 -2.73 33.41 -13.08
CA ASP A 391 -3.76 32.47 -13.55
C ASP A 391 -3.67 31.14 -12.77
N TRP A 392 -4.68 30.86 -11.94
CA TRP A 392 -4.76 29.63 -11.14
C TRP A 392 -5.20 28.39 -11.93
N SER A 393 -5.71 28.57 -13.15
CA SER A 393 -6.10 27.47 -14.03
C SER A 393 -4.88 26.80 -14.70
N ASP A 394 -3.76 27.52 -14.79
CA ASP A 394 -2.48 27.04 -15.35
C ASP A 394 -1.27 27.63 -14.57
N PRO A 395 -1.04 27.20 -13.31
CA PRO A 395 -0.18 27.91 -12.36
C PRO A 395 1.33 27.83 -12.64
N TYR A 396 1.76 26.93 -13.53
CA TYR A 396 3.18 26.72 -13.87
C TYR A 396 3.60 27.34 -15.21
N ASN A 397 2.66 27.98 -15.90
CA ASN A 397 2.90 28.59 -17.19
C ASN A 397 3.66 29.93 -17.05
N GLY A 398 4.61 30.16 -17.95
CA GLY A 398 5.48 31.34 -17.93
C GLY A 398 6.65 31.29 -16.94
N TYR A 399 6.85 30.18 -16.22
CA TYR A 399 8.04 29.99 -15.40
C TYR A 399 9.29 29.81 -16.26
N SER A 400 10.40 30.38 -15.82
CA SER A 400 11.64 30.42 -16.60
C SER A 400 12.86 30.31 -15.70
N ASP A 401 14.00 30.00 -16.32
CA ASP A 401 15.29 30.00 -15.63
C ASP A 401 15.60 31.36 -15.01
N SER A 402 15.29 32.47 -15.68
CA SER A 402 15.52 33.81 -15.15
C SER A 402 14.74 34.05 -13.85
N ILE A 403 13.49 33.60 -13.79
CA ILE A 403 12.67 33.71 -12.58
C ILE A 403 13.26 32.83 -11.48
N LEU A 404 13.67 31.59 -11.80
CA LEU A 404 14.34 30.73 -10.83
C LEU A 404 15.59 31.39 -10.24
N TYR A 405 16.46 31.98 -11.08
CA TYR A 405 17.66 32.64 -10.60
C TYR A 405 17.35 33.87 -9.74
N GLU A 406 16.35 34.68 -10.10
CA GLU A 406 15.88 35.81 -9.28
C GLU A 406 15.40 35.34 -7.89
N GLU A 407 14.63 34.25 -7.84
CA GLU A 407 14.14 33.67 -6.59
C GLU A 407 15.28 33.09 -5.76
N LEU A 408 16.25 32.43 -6.39
CA LEU A 408 17.42 31.89 -5.70
C LEU A 408 18.28 32.98 -5.03
N GLN A 409 18.33 34.21 -5.58
CA GLN A 409 19.04 35.32 -4.93
C GLN A 409 18.40 35.70 -3.58
N ASN A 410 17.08 35.53 -3.44
CA ASN A 410 16.31 36.10 -2.34
C ASN A 410 15.71 35.06 -1.39
N VAL A 411 15.62 33.80 -1.81
CA VAL A 411 14.94 32.74 -1.06
C VAL A 411 15.58 32.52 0.31
N LYS A 412 14.73 32.36 1.31
CA LYS A 412 15.11 32.01 2.68
C LYS A 412 14.50 30.65 3.02
N PRO A 413 15.30 29.56 2.98
CA PRO A 413 14.82 28.25 3.35
C PRO A 413 14.36 28.22 4.81
N ASP A 414 13.24 27.56 5.07
CA ASP A 414 12.70 27.34 6.42
C ASP A 414 12.65 25.84 6.72
N THR A 415 12.81 25.42 7.97
CA THR A 415 12.73 24.00 8.38
C THR A 415 13.76 23.07 7.71
N VAL A 416 14.96 23.57 7.36
CA VAL A 416 16.04 22.74 6.77
C VAL A 416 16.32 21.49 7.62
N LYS A 417 16.55 20.35 6.95
CA LYS A 417 16.67 19.00 7.55
C LYS A 417 15.40 18.44 8.18
N ARG A 418 14.27 19.14 8.08
CA ARG A 418 12.94 18.59 8.34
C ARG A 418 12.27 18.30 7.00
N TRP A 419 11.50 17.22 6.95
CA TRP A 419 10.75 16.88 5.75
C TRP A 419 9.66 17.92 5.48
N SER A 420 9.71 18.54 4.29
CA SER A 420 8.72 19.48 3.80
C SER A 420 8.65 19.40 2.27
N TYR A 421 7.49 18.97 1.76
CA TYR A 421 7.30 18.73 0.34
C TYR A 421 7.45 20.02 -0.49
N SER A 422 8.28 19.98 -1.53
CA SER A 422 8.60 21.16 -2.34
C SER A 422 8.73 20.84 -3.84
N ASN A 423 7.80 21.38 -4.64
CA ASN A 423 7.89 21.37 -6.09
C ASN A 423 9.02 22.28 -6.57
N PHE A 424 9.17 23.44 -5.92
CA PHE A 424 10.24 24.38 -6.22
C PHE A 424 11.63 23.75 -6.03
N GLY A 425 11.82 22.98 -4.95
CA GLY A 425 13.03 22.20 -4.70
C GLY A 425 13.36 21.19 -5.80
N TYR A 426 12.33 20.55 -6.39
CA TYR A 426 12.53 19.68 -7.55
C TYR A 426 12.85 20.45 -8.85
N GLY A 427 12.34 21.68 -8.99
CA GLY A 427 12.76 22.60 -10.04
C GLY A 427 14.24 22.96 -9.92
N ILE A 428 14.73 23.23 -8.70
CA ILE A 428 16.16 23.47 -8.45
C ILE A 428 16.98 22.20 -8.74
N LEU A 429 16.52 21.02 -8.30
CA LEU A 429 17.23 19.75 -8.52
C LEU A 429 17.42 19.45 -10.01
N GLY A 430 16.37 19.60 -10.81
CA GLY A 430 16.47 19.39 -12.25
C GLY A 430 17.36 20.44 -12.92
N LYS A 431 17.37 21.70 -12.44
CA LYS A 431 18.30 22.70 -12.97
C LYS A 431 19.75 22.39 -12.62
N ALA A 432 20.00 21.93 -11.40
CA ALA A 432 21.33 21.50 -10.97
C ALA A 432 21.83 20.30 -11.80
N LEU A 433 20.92 19.39 -12.18
CA LEU A 433 21.23 18.28 -13.07
C LEU A 433 21.71 18.78 -14.46
N GLU A 434 21.02 19.75 -15.06
CA GLU A 434 21.45 20.35 -16.34
C GLU A 434 22.82 21.03 -16.22
N ILE A 435 23.05 21.80 -15.16
CA ILE A 435 24.34 22.49 -14.92
C ILE A 435 25.49 21.47 -14.79
N ALA A 436 25.30 20.44 -13.96
CA ALA A 436 26.34 19.46 -13.67
C ALA A 436 26.66 18.58 -14.89
N THR A 437 25.65 18.22 -15.69
CA THR A 437 25.82 17.35 -16.85
C THR A 437 26.14 18.10 -18.14
N ARG A 438 25.86 19.41 -18.20
CA ARG A 438 25.91 20.25 -19.41
C ARG A 438 25.04 19.67 -20.54
N ARG A 439 23.94 19.02 -20.19
CA ARG A 439 22.95 18.45 -21.10
C ARG A 439 21.57 18.99 -20.74
N ASP A 440 20.74 19.14 -21.76
CA ASP A 440 19.35 19.55 -21.57
C ASP A 440 18.55 18.43 -20.91
N PHE A 441 17.59 18.80 -20.06
CA PHE A 441 16.78 17.84 -19.32
C PHE A 441 15.98 16.91 -20.25
N GLU A 442 15.53 17.42 -21.39
CA GLU A 442 14.81 16.70 -22.43
C GLU A 442 15.61 15.51 -22.96
N ASP A 443 16.92 15.70 -23.21
CA ASP A 443 17.80 14.65 -23.70
C ASP A 443 18.05 13.59 -22.61
N LEU A 444 18.29 14.02 -21.38
CA LEU A 444 18.48 13.12 -20.23
C LEU A 444 17.23 12.28 -19.98
N MET A 445 16.06 12.90 -20.01
CA MET A 445 14.78 12.22 -19.88
C MET A 445 14.54 11.27 -21.06
N GLY A 446 14.80 11.71 -22.29
CA GLY A 446 14.69 10.87 -23.49
C GLY A 446 15.53 9.60 -23.40
N ASP A 447 16.78 9.71 -22.94
CA ASP A 447 17.66 8.55 -22.70
C ASP A 447 17.07 7.58 -21.65
N LEU A 448 16.51 8.11 -20.56
CA LEU A 448 15.87 7.30 -19.52
C LEU A 448 14.61 6.59 -20.05
N LEU A 449 13.74 7.32 -20.74
CA LEU A 449 12.52 6.78 -21.34
C LEU A 449 12.85 5.68 -22.35
N LEU A 450 13.87 5.87 -23.19
CA LEU A 450 14.34 4.87 -24.14
C LEU A 450 14.85 3.60 -23.42
N LYS A 451 15.68 3.75 -22.38
CA LYS A 451 16.19 2.63 -21.58
C LYS A 451 15.08 1.88 -20.84
N ALA A 452 14.09 2.60 -20.34
CA ALA A 452 12.92 2.04 -19.68
C ALA A 452 11.90 1.46 -20.67
N GLY A 453 12.05 1.66 -21.99
CA GLY A 453 11.10 1.16 -22.99
C GLY A 453 9.77 1.93 -23.02
N MET A 454 9.76 3.19 -22.58
CA MET A 454 8.60 4.06 -22.52
C MET A 454 8.46 4.89 -23.81
N LYS A 455 7.57 4.47 -24.71
CA LYS A 455 7.47 5.02 -26.07
C LYS A 455 6.36 6.07 -26.24
N HIS A 456 5.56 6.25 -25.22
CA HIS A 456 4.34 7.05 -25.18
C HIS A 456 4.35 7.99 -23.96
N THR A 457 5.53 8.49 -23.60
CA THR A 457 5.75 9.41 -22.48
C THR A 457 6.46 10.66 -22.97
N PHE A 458 5.97 11.83 -22.57
CA PHE A 458 6.37 13.11 -23.16
C PHE A 458 6.52 14.20 -22.09
N LEU A 459 7.43 15.17 -22.30
CA LEU A 459 7.70 16.28 -21.37
C LEU A 459 6.77 17.49 -21.51
N THR A 460 6.05 17.58 -22.62
CA THR A 460 5.05 18.62 -22.88
C THR A 460 4.03 18.08 -23.88
N HIS A 461 2.95 18.84 -24.05
CA HIS A 461 1.92 18.64 -25.07
C HIS A 461 2.52 18.78 -26.49
N GLN A 462 3.25 17.78 -26.98
CA GLN A 462 3.63 17.74 -28.39
C GLN A 462 2.36 17.58 -29.24
N ILE A 463 2.22 18.38 -30.29
CA ILE A 463 0.98 18.52 -31.09
C ILE A 463 0.42 17.16 -31.56
N ASP A 464 1.30 16.20 -31.89
CA ASP A 464 0.88 14.89 -32.38
C ASP A 464 0.33 13.95 -31.29
N SER A 465 0.59 14.23 -30.01
CA SER A 465 0.13 13.43 -28.86
C SER A 465 -1.30 13.76 -28.40
N LEU A 466 -1.85 14.90 -28.84
CA LEU A 466 -3.12 15.45 -28.36
C LEU A 466 -4.33 14.54 -28.62
N HIS A 467 -4.31 13.70 -29.65
CA HIS A 467 -5.45 12.83 -29.98
C HIS A 467 -5.68 11.69 -28.97
N ARG A 468 -4.70 11.39 -28.11
CA ARG A 468 -4.79 10.35 -27.07
C ARG A 468 -4.84 10.92 -25.66
N LEU A 469 -4.73 12.24 -25.52
CA LEU A 469 -4.75 12.90 -24.23
C LEU A 469 -6.18 12.97 -23.69
N ALA A 470 -6.35 12.49 -22.46
CA ALA A 470 -7.61 12.55 -21.76
C ALA A 470 -8.03 14.00 -21.52
N GLN A 471 -9.33 14.29 -21.60
CA GLN A 471 -9.90 15.60 -21.31
C GLN A 471 -9.91 15.80 -19.78
N PRO A 472 -9.29 16.88 -19.28
CA PRO A 472 -9.22 17.14 -17.84
C PRO A 472 -10.59 17.52 -17.30
N THR A 473 -10.93 17.00 -16.12
CA THR A 473 -12.15 17.40 -15.40
C THR A 473 -11.84 17.85 -13.97
N ASN A 474 -12.60 18.83 -13.49
CA ASN A 474 -12.48 19.40 -12.16
C ASN A 474 -13.87 19.59 -11.56
N ILE A 475 -14.20 18.79 -10.55
CA ILE A 475 -15.47 18.87 -9.81
C ILE A 475 -16.69 18.94 -10.77
N GLY A 476 -16.77 17.98 -11.70
CA GLY A 476 -17.89 17.88 -12.66
C GLY A 476 -17.79 18.81 -13.87
N THR A 477 -16.79 19.70 -13.95
CA THR A 477 -16.62 20.65 -15.06
C THR A 477 -15.38 20.34 -15.90
N GLY A 478 -15.40 20.69 -17.19
CA GLY A 478 -14.21 20.59 -18.05
C GLY A 478 -13.14 21.60 -17.64
N ASN A 479 -11.89 21.16 -17.49
CA ASN A 479 -10.76 22.00 -17.09
C ASN A 479 -9.74 22.23 -18.23
N SER A 480 -8.65 22.91 -17.92
CA SER A 480 -7.50 23.17 -18.77
C SER A 480 -6.34 22.23 -18.43
N TYR A 481 -5.52 21.95 -19.43
CA TYR A 481 -4.21 21.33 -19.25
C TYR A 481 -3.25 22.30 -18.56
N TRP A 482 -2.28 21.77 -17.82
CA TRP A 482 -1.22 22.57 -17.21
C TRP A 482 0.03 22.60 -18.09
N ASN A 483 0.50 23.81 -18.40
CA ASN A 483 1.72 24.02 -19.17
C ASN A 483 2.90 24.24 -18.22
N PHE A 484 3.60 23.17 -17.90
CA PHE A 484 4.84 23.25 -17.15
C PHE A 484 5.96 23.82 -18.02
N THR A 485 6.41 25.03 -17.67
CA THR A 485 7.47 25.76 -18.40
C THR A 485 8.73 25.92 -17.55
N GLY A 486 9.89 26.06 -18.21
CA GLY A 486 11.16 26.25 -17.53
C GLY A 486 11.45 25.14 -16.50
N PRO A 487 12.04 25.46 -15.33
CA PRO A 487 12.37 24.47 -14.31
C PRO A 487 11.17 23.77 -13.66
N SER A 488 9.94 24.27 -13.82
CA SER A 488 8.77 23.63 -13.22
C SER A 488 8.47 22.24 -13.82
N ARG A 489 8.90 22.01 -15.08
CA ARG A 489 8.73 20.73 -15.78
C ARG A 489 9.38 19.55 -15.07
N TYR A 490 10.44 19.80 -14.31
CA TYR A 490 11.16 18.77 -13.54
C TYR A 490 10.33 18.22 -12.37
N ALA A 491 9.33 18.95 -11.91
CA ALA A 491 8.50 18.58 -10.78
C ALA A 491 7.17 17.91 -11.20
N GLY A 492 6.70 18.12 -12.44
CA GLY A 492 5.34 17.72 -12.81
C GLY A 492 5.02 17.60 -14.30
N GLY A 493 5.96 17.86 -15.21
CA GLY A 493 5.66 18.09 -16.62
C GLY A 493 5.40 16.85 -17.49
N LEU A 494 5.57 15.63 -16.97
CA LEU A 494 5.38 14.44 -17.81
C LEU A 494 3.89 14.14 -18.08
N LEU A 495 3.64 13.69 -19.30
CA LEU A 495 2.46 12.96 -19.71
C LEU A 495 2.82 11.51 -19.97
N SER A 496 1.98 10.57 -19.53
CA SER A 496 2.23 9.14 -19.74
C SER A 496 0.91 8.36 -19.82
N CYS A 497 1.01 7.09 -20.18
CA CYS A 497 -0.05 6.11 -20.12
C CYS A 497 0.28 4.98 -19.12
N THR A 498 -0.70 4.13 -18.79
CA THR A 498 -0.49 3.00 -17.87
C THR A 498 0.51 2.00 -18.40
N LYS A 499 0.56 1.77 -19.72
CA LYS A 499 1.53 0.85 -20.33
C LYS A 499 2.98 1.25 -20.05
N ASP A 500 3.30 2.51 -20.31
CA ASP A 500 4.65 3.04 -20.10
C ASP A 500 5.01 3.11 -18.61
N LEU A 501 4.06 3.45 -17.74
CA LEU A 501 4.31 3.45 -16.29
C LEU A 501 4.58 2.04 -15.74
N ILE A 502 3.99 0.99 -16.32
CA ILE A 502 4.36 -0.39 -15.97
C ILE A 502 5.78 -0.72 -16.44
N HIS A 503 6.18 -0.31 -17.64
CA HIS A 503 7.58 -0.45 -18.07
C HIS A 503 8.55 0.31 -17.15
N TYR A 504 8.15 1.49 -16.67
CA TYR A 504 8.94 2.24 -15.69
C TYR A 504 9.09 1.49 -14.36
N LEU A 505 8.03 0.87 -13.83
CA LEU A 505 8.13 0.03 -12.63
C LEU A 505 9.04 -1.18 -12.86
N GLN A 506 8.97 -1.83 -14.02
CA GLN A 506 9.90 -2.92 -14.38
C GLN A 506 11.35 -2.43 -14.43
N TYR A 507 11.59 -1.25 -15.01
CA TYR A 507 12.92 -0.63 -15.04
C TYR A 507 13.42 -0.32 -13.63
N GLN A 508 12.59 0.26 -12.77
CA GLN A 508 12.92 0.56 -11.38
C GLN A 508 13.21 -0.73 -10.60
N GLN A 509 12.38 -1.75 -10.74
CA GLN A 509 12.58 -3.05 -10.11
C GLN A 509 13.93 -3.68 -10.48
N ALA A 510 14.36 -3.54 -11.74
CA ALA A 510 15.62 -4.12 -12.20
C ALA A 510 16.86 -3.27 -11.85
N ASN A 511 16.73 -1.94 -11.73
CA ASN A 511 17.88 -1.04 -11.71
C ASN A 511 17.99 -0.14 -10.46
N ASN A 512 16.95 -0.06 -9.63
CA ASN A 512 16.94 0.80 -8.45
C ASN A 512 17.02 -0.01 -7.15
N PRO A 513 18.08 0.17 -6.33
CA PRO A 513 18.24 -0.52 -5.05
C PRO A 513 17.03 -0.42 -4.13
N LEU A 514 16.27 0.68 -4.18
CA LEU A 514 15.06 0.82 -3.35
C LEU A 514 14.03 -0.28 -3.62
N PHE A 515 13.99 -0.82 -4.84
CA PHE A 515 13.03 -1.82 -5.27
C PHE A 515 13.52 -3.25 -5.10
N TYR A 516 14.80 -3.54 -5.36
CA TYR A 516 15.34 -4.91 -5.32
C TYR A 516 16.07 -5.29 -4.03
N SER A 517 16.46 -4.33 -3.19
CA SER A 517 17.13 -4.66 -1.92
C SER A 517 16.14 -5.16 -0.86
N ASP A 518 16.59 -6.02 0.04
CA ASP A 518 15.76 -6.59 1.10
C ASP A 518 15.22 -5.54 2.08
N SER A 519 15.96 -4.43 2.28
CA SER A 519 15.56 -3.35 3.18
C SER A 519 15.97 -1.98 2.64
N ILE A 520 15.13 -0.97 2.87
CA ILE A 520 15.41 0.42 2.49
C ILE A 520 16.10 1.15 3.65
N ASN A 521 17.35 1.57 3.42
CA ASN A 521 18.12 2.36 4.38
C ASN A 521 17.93 3.86 4.18
N GLY A 522 18.07 4.62 5.27
CA GLY A 522 18.06 6.10 5.23
C GLY A 522 16.70 6.70 4.90
N LEU A 523 15.63 6.07 5.35
CA LEU A 523 14.25 6.58 5.25
C LEU A 523 14.09 7.87 6.05
N VAL A 524 13.41 8.85 5.46
CA VAL A 524 13.04 10.10 6.12
C VAL A 524 11.57 10.02 6.54
N ASN A 525 11.26 10.21 7.82
CA ASN A 525 9.86 10.24 8.27
C ASN A 525 9.18 11.52 7.77
N THR A 526 8.00 11.38 7.15
CA THR A 526 7.25 12.51 6.59
C THR A 526 6.43 13.27 7.64
N GLY A 527 6.11 12.65 8.77
CA GLY A 527 5.22 13.20 9.79
C GLY A 527 3.73 13.17 9.43
N ILE A 528 3.37 12.67 8.24
CA ILE A 528 1.99 12.48 7.79
C ILE A 528 1.36 11.30 8.55
N VAL A 529 0.16 11.49 9.11
CA VAL A 529 -0.49 10.51 10.02
C VAL A 529 -1.74 9.86 9.44
N GLU A 530 -2.21 10.35 8.29
CA GLU A 530 -3.42 9.91 7.59
C GLU A 530 -3.32 8.45 7.11
N LEU A 531 -2.11 7.94 6.90
CA LEU A 531 -1.82 6.56 6.57
C LEU A 531 -1.35 5.74 7.79
N GLY A 532 -1.52 6.27 8.99
CA GLY A 532 -0.99 5.73 10.23
C GLY A 532 0.25 6.48 10.70
N LYS A 533 0.35 6.69 12.01
CA LYS A 533 1.49 7.37 12.62
C LYS A 533 2.76 6.55 12.38
N ASP A 534 3.82 7.21 11.92
CA ASP A 534 5.13 6.59 11.63
C ASP A 534 5.09 5.48 10.57
N HIS A 535 4.08 5.48 9.69
CA HIS A 535 3.95 4.51 8.61
C HIS A 535 4.43 5.05 7.25
N LEU A 536 4.62 6.36 7.11
CA LEU A 536 4.95 7.00 5.84
C LEU A 536 6.30 7.70 5.86
N PHE A 537 7.19 7.22 5.00
CA PHE A 537 8.54 7.72 4.84
C PHE A 537 8.75 8.24 3.42
N TYR A 538 9.87 8.94 3.21
CA TYR A 538 10.31 9.39 1.90
C TYR A 538 11.76 8.98 1.66
N LYS A 539 12.04 8.57 0.42
CA LYS A 539 13.40 8.29 -0.02
C LYS A 539 13.52 8.50 -1.51
N ASP A 540 14.43 9.40 -1.89
CA ASP A 540 15.01 9.44 -3.24
C ASP A 540 13.97 9.54 -4.37
N GLY A 541 12.90 10.31 -4.13
CA GLY A 541 11.80 10.50 -5.09
C GLY A 541 10.58 9.63 -4.86
N TRP A 542 10.58 8.74 -3.87
CA TRP A 542 9.48 7.83 -3.56
C TRP A 542 9.00 7.99 -2.12
N LEU A 543 7.68 7.98 -1.93
CA LEU A 543 7.09 7.69 -0.62
C LEU A 543 7.24 6.19 -0.37
N VAL A 544 7.51 5.81 0.88
CA VAL A 544 7.64 4.42 1.33
C VAL A 544 6.62 4.22 2.44
N PHE A 545 5.55 3.48 2.13
CA PHE A 545 4.48 3.16 3.05
C PHE A 545 4.69 1.79 3.68
N LYS A 546 4.58 1.74 5.01
CA LYS A 546 4.68 0.53 5.83
C LYS A 546 3.38 0.29 6.61
N PRO A 547 2.32 -0.27 5.99
CA PRO A 547 0.99 -0.39 6.59
C PRO A 547 0.95 -1.21 7.89
N ASP A 548 1.82 -2.20 8.01
CA ASP A 548 1.87 -3.19 9.09
C ASP A 548 3.28 -3.29 9.72
N GLY A 549 4.16 -2.33 9.42
CA GLY A 549 5.56 -2.28 9.88
C GLY A 549 6.55 -3.12 9.06
N HIS A 550 6.09 -4.10 8.28
CA HIS A 550 6.95 -5.06 7.57
C HIS A 550 6.78 -5.03 6.04
N THR A 551 5.57 -4.74 5.57
CA THR A 551 5.27 -4.49 4.17
C THR A 551 5.90 -3.17 3.74
N GLU A 552 6.59 -3.14 2.61
CA GLU A 552 7.19 -1.94 2.03
C GLU A 552 6.56 -1.66 0.65
N ILE A 553 5.74 -0.62 0.59
CA ILE A 553 5.11 -0.15 -0.65
C ILE A 553 5.76 1.18 -1.04
N LEU A 554 6.53 1.18 -2.14
CA LEU A 554 7.02 2.42 -2.73
C LEU A 554 5.93 3.01 -3.60
N PHE A 555 5.60 4.28 -3.42
CA PHE A 555 4.65 4.94 -4.29
C PHE A 555 4.97 6.42 -4.49
N HIS A 556 4.38 7.00 -5.52
CA HIS A 556 4.24 8.44 -5.63
C HIS A 556 2.92 8.72 -6.33
N ASN A 557 2.21 9.74 -5.85
CA ASN A 557 1.02 10.25 -6.51
C ASN A 557 1.28 11.61 -7.17
N GLY A 558 0.38 12.03 -8.03
CA GLY A 558 0.47 13.28 -8.77
C GLY A 558 -0.92 13.82 -9.06
N GLY A 559 -1.02 15.14 -9.07
CA GLY A 559 -2.23 15.85 -9.45
C GLY A 559 -1.89 17.10 -10.25
N THR A 560 -2.75 17.43 -11.19
CA THR A 560 -2.72 18.66 -11.99
C THR A 560 -4.14 19.22 -12.16
N GLY A 561 -4.40 20.09 -13.13
CA GLY A 561 -5.65 20.82 -13.28
C GLY A 561 -6.89 19.93 -13.42
N GLY A 562 -6.75 18.72 -13.95
CA GLY A 562 -7.87 17.79 -14.03
C GLY A 562 -7.43 16.35 -14.18
N PHE A 563 -6.28 16.02 -13.58
CA PHE A 563 -5.73 14.68 -13.61
C PHE A 563 -5.22 14.29 -12.24
N THR A 564 -5.31 12.99 -11.98
CA THR A 564 -4.63 12.34 -10.87
C THR A 564 -3.92 11.09 -11.38
N ALA A 565 -2.75 10.84 -10.82
CA ALA A 565 -1.93 9.68 -11.12
C ALA A 565 -1.43 9.07 -9.81
N PHE A 566 -1.46 7.74 -9.74
CA PHE A 566 -0.91 6.97 -8.63
C PHE A 566 -0.03 5.86 -9.21
N LEU A 567 1.23 5.81 -8.78
CA LEU A 567 2.19 4.79 -9.18
C LEU A 567 2.75 4.13 -7.94
N ALA A 568 2.63 2.81 -7.81
CA ALA A 568 3.12 2.09 -6.64
C ALA A 568 3.70 0.72 -6.97
N PHE A 569 4.57 0.24 -6.08
CA PHE A 569 5.19 -1.07 -6.11
C PHE A 569 5.28 -1.64 -4.69
N ASN A 570 4.64 -2.78 -4.47
CA ASN A 570 4.77 -3.56 -3.25
C ASN A 570 5.99 -4.50 -3.39
N LYS A 571 7.05 -4.23 -2.63
CA LYS A 571 8.29 -5.01 -2.69
C LYS A 571 8.08 -6.47 -2.30
N ASN A 572 7.27 -6.69 -1.28
CA ASN A 572 7.04 -7.98 -0.63
C ASN A 572 6.39 -8.96 -1.59
N THR A 573 5.47 -8.47 -2.44
CA THR A 573 4.83 -9.31 -3.46
C THR A 573 5.38 -9.13 -4.86
N LYS A 574 6.31 -8.19 -5.06
CA LYS A 574 6.82 -7.78 -6.39
C LYS A 574 5.68 -7.41 -7.34
N THR A 575 4.63 -6.77 -6.80
CA THR A 575 3.50 -6.27 -7.60
C THR A 575 3.58 -4.76 -7.75
N GLY A 576 3.21 -4.29 -8.93
CA GLY A 576 3.15 -2.88 -9.26
C GLY A 576 1.78 -2.47 -9.76
N VAL A 577 1.44 -1.18 -9.59
CA VAL A 577 0.19 -0.61 -10.10
C VAL A 577 0.42 0.82 -10.57
N ALA A 578 -0.22 1.16 -11.68
CA ALA A 578 -0.41 2.53 -12.14
C ALA A 578 -1.92 2.79 -12.26
N VAL A 579 -2.44 3.81 -11.59
CA VAL A 579 -3.84 4.26 -11.71
C VAL A 579 -3.83 5.70 -12.19
N LEU A 580 -4.45 5.95 -13.34
CA LEU A 580 -4.56 7.28 -13.96
C LEU A 580 -6.03 7.65 -14.09
N SER A 581 -6.39 8.87 -13.71
CA SER A 581 -7.74 9.40 -13.85
C SER A 581 -7.70 10.83 -14.38
N ASN A 582 -8.69 11.18 -15.20
CA ASN A 582 -8.91 12.53 -15.70
C ASN A 582 -9.83 13.33 -14.77
N SER A 583 -9.57 13.26 -13.47
CA SER A 583 -10.26 14.01 -12.43
C SER A 583 -9.29 14.40 -11.32
N VAL A 584 -9.56 15.52 -10.65
CA VAL A 584 -8.89 15.97 -9.43
C VAL A 584 -9.16 15.07 -8.21
N SER A 585 -10.18 14.20 -8.28
CA SER A 585 -10.49 13.25 -7.21
C SER A 585 -9.52 12.07 -7.22
N LEU A 586 -8.81 11.87 -6.10
CA LEU A 586 -7.78 10.84 -5.98
C LEU A 586 -8.34 9.41 -6.13
N ALA A 587 -7.59 8.57 -6.82
CA ALA A 587 -7.88 7.15 -7.01
C ALA A 587 -6.81 6.21 -6.39
N ASP A 588 -5.94 6.76 -5.52
CA ASP A 588 -4.82 6.07 -4.88
C ASP A 588 -5.25 4.81 -4.12
N ASP A 589 -6.43 4.87 -3.48
CA ASP A 589 -6.97 3.77 -2.69
C ASP A 589 -7.33 2.55 -3.53
N ILE A 590 -7.76 2.74 -4.79
CA ILE A 590 -7.97 1.65 -5.75
C ILE A 590 -6.63 0.96 -6.03
N GLY A 591 -5.58 1.75 -6.27
CA GLY A 591 -4.23 1.23 -6.51
C GLY A 591 -3.71 0.42 -5.32
N LEU A 592 -3.74 1.02 -4.12
CA LEU A 592 -3.31 0.36 -2.88
C LEU A 592 -4.11 -0.91 -2.59
N LYS A 593 -5.44 -0.87 -2.75
CA LYS A 593 -6.30 -2.07 -2.58
C LYS A 593 -5.83 -3.23 -3.45
N LEU A 594 -5.49 -2.96 -4.72
CA LEU A 594 -5.10 -4.00 -5.68
C LEU A 594 -3.76 -4.70 -5.36
N ILE A 595 -2.81 -3.98 -4.76
CA ILE A 595 -1.47 -4.51 -4.42
C ILE A 595 -1.27 -4.76 -2.91
N TYR A 596 -2.28 -4.42 -2.10
CA TYR A 596 -2.37 -4.68 -0.66
C TYR A 596 -3.86 -4.83 -0.29
N PRO A 597 -4.45 -6.04 -0.43
CA PRO A 597 -5.87 -6.32 -0.26
C PRO A 597 -6.47 -5.87 1.08
N ASP A 598 -5.68 -5.78 2.14
CA ASP A 598 -6.10 -5.29 3.45
C ASP A 598 -6.29 -3.77 3.50
N PHE A 599 -5.84 -3.02 2.48
CA PHE A 599 -6.09 -1.59 2.39
C PHE A 599 -7.60 -1.32 2.29
N PRO A 600 -8.15 -0.33 3.01
CA PRO A 600 -9.55 0.02 2.90
C PRO A 600 -9.83 0.73 1.57
N LEU A 601 -10.85 0.27 0.84
CA LEU A 601 -11.35 0.96 -0.34
C LEU A 601 -12.27 2.11 0.10
N LYS A 602 -11.92 3.34 -0.27
CA LYS A 602 -12.72 4.53 0.04
C LYS A 602 -13.96 4.55 -0.86
N ARG A 603 -15.00 5.23 -0.38
CA ARG A 603 -16.26 5.44 -1.13
C ARG A 603 -16.61 6.93 -1.19
N PRO A 604 -15.87 7.74 -1.97
CA PRO A 604 -16.17 9.17 -2.08
C PRO A 604 -17.57 9.39 -2.66
N GLY A 605 -18.28 10.39 -2.13
CA GLY A 605 -19.55 10.86 -2.68
C GLY A 605 -19.33 12.06 -3.61
N ARG A 606 -20.33 12.34 -4.46
CA ARG A 606 -20.44 13.63 -5.15
C ARG A 606 -20.70 14.69 -4.09
N THR A 607 -19.76 15.61 -3.89
CA THR A 607 -19.84 16.62 -2.82
C THR A 607 -20.69 17.81 -3.27
N ILE A 608 -21.06 18.67 -2.32
CA ILE A 608 -21.79 19.92 -2.61
C ILE A 608 -21.11 20.74 -3.72
N ALA A 609 -19.78 20.69 -3.83
CA ALA A 609 -19.04 21.41 -4.86
C ALA A 609 -19.43 21.00 -6.28
N TYR A 610 -19.69 19.71 -6.54
CA TYR A 610 -20.15 19.23 -7.85
C TYR A 610 -21.53 19.77 -8.20
N GLU A 611 -22.45 19.81 -7.23
CA GLU A 611 -23.78 20.37 -7.42
C GLU A 611 -23.72 21.88 -7.69
N LEU A 612 -22.83 22.61 -7.01
CA LEU A 612 -22.61 24.03 -7.31
C LEU A 612 -22.02 24.23 -8.70
N ALA A 613 -21.10 23.35 -9.11
CA ALA A 613 -20.51 23.39 -10.44
C ALA A 613 -21.56 23.17 -11.54
N ASP A 614 -22.48 22.21 -11.36
CA ASP A 614 -23.61 22.01 -12.27
C ASP A 614 -24.53 23.23 -12.36
N GLU A 615 -24.78 23.90 -11.23
CA GLU A 615 -25.59 25.12 -11.22
C GLU A 615 -24.89 26.27 -11.96
N ILE A 616 -23.57 26.39 -11.79
CA ILE A 616 -22.77 27.37 -12.53
C ILE A 616 -22.82 27.08 -14.05
N ASP A 617 -22.65 25.83 -14.46
CA ASP A 617 -22.72 25.43 -15.87
C ASP A 617 -24.11 25.67 -16.49
N LYS A 618 -25.18 25.60 -15.69
CA LYS A 618 -26.55 25.97 -16.10
C LYS A 618 -26.79 27.48 -16.14
N GLY A 619 -25.85 28.29 -15.65
CA GLY A 619 -25.99 29.74 -15.49
C GLY A 619 -26.75 30.18 -14.24
N ASN A 620 -27.01 29.28 -13.29
CA ASN A 620 -27.73 29.55 -12.05
C ASN A 620 -26.77 30.10 -10.95
N VAL A 621 -26.19 31.27 -11.20
CA VAL A 621 -25.08 31.82 -10.38
C VAL A 621 -25.49 32.87 -9.35
N GLU A 622 -26.79 33.19 -9.19
CA GLU A 622 -27.22 34.31 -8.34
C GLU A 622 -27.10 34.06 -6.83
N ASN A 623 -27.02 32.80 -6.37
CA ASN A 623 -27.12 32.46 -4.94
C ASN A 623 -26.33 31.19 -4.55
N LEU A 624 -25.02 31.11 -4.84
CA LEU A 624 -24.23 29.90 -4.55
C LEU A 624 -24.12 29.59 -3.05
N ALA A 625 -23.91 30.59 -2.17
CA ALA A 625 -23.82 30.36 -0.73
C ALA A 625 -25.15 29.92 -0.07
N PRO A 626 -26.32 30.52 -0.40
CA PRO A 626 -27.62 29.98 0.02
C PRO A 626 -27.86 28.55 -0.48
N LYS A 627 -27.48 28.25 -1.73
CA LYS A 627 -27.59 26.89 -2.30
C LYS A 627 -26.70 25.89 -1.57
N TYR A 628 -25.45 26.26 -1.27
CA TYR A 628 -24.54 25.47 -0.44
C TYR A 628 -25.18 25.13 0.92
N ASN A 629 -25.73 26.13 1.61
CA ASN A 629 -26.39 25.94 2.89
C ASN A 629 -27.65 25.06 2.80
N GLN A 630 -28.39 25.13 1.68
CA GLN A 630 -29.50 24.23 1.41
C GLN A 630 -29.03 22.79 1.25
N LEU A 631 -28.07 22.53 0.36
CA LEU A 631 -27.54 21.19 0.08
C LEU A 631 -26.93 20.56 1.34
N LYS A 632 -26.24 21.37 2.17
CA LYS A 632 -25.72 20.94 3.47
C LYS A 632 -26.82 20.50 4.43
N ARG A 633 -27.97 21.18 4.47
CA ARG A 633 -29.15 20.76 5.27
C ARG A 633 -29.82 19.51 4.72
N GLU A 634 -29.76 19.32 3.41
CA GLU A 634 -30.28 18.12 2.72
C GLU A 634 -29.36 16.89 2.91
N GLY A 635 -28.20 17.06 3.54
CA GLY A 635 -27.29 15.96 3.89
C GLY A 635 -26.31 15.58 2.78
N TYR A 636 -26.10 16.45 1.79
CA TYR A 636 -25.07 16.22 0.77
C TYR A 636 -23.67 16.19 1.42
N PRO A 637 -22.76 15.31 0.95
CA PRO A 637 -21.38 15.29 1.42
C PRO A 637 -20.71 16.65 1.24
N ASP A 638 -20.12 17.16 2.31
CA ASP A 638 -19.45 18.46 2.33
C ASP A 638 -17.95 18.25 2.46
N ASN A 639 -17.20 18.79 1.50
CA ASN A 639 -15.74 18.77 1.49
C ASN A 639 -15.25 20.14 1.03
N ILE A 640 -14.74 20.92 1.98
CA ILE A 640 -14.35 22.31 1.71
C ILE A 640 -13.19 22.41 0.71
N ILE A 641 -12.36 21.37 0.59
CA ILE A 641 -11.27 21.33 -0.38
C ILE A 641 -11.81 21.29 -1.82
N ASP A 642 -12.95 20.64 -2.06
CA ASP A 642 -13.55 20.63 -3.41
C ASP A 642 -14.09 22.03 -3.78
N ILE A 643 -14.62 22.77 -2.80
CA ILE A 643 -15.03 24.17 -2.99
C ILE A 643 -13.81 25.05 -3.28
N TYR A 644 -12.71 24.85 -2.56
CA TYR A 644 -11.44 25.52 -2.82
C TYR A 644 -10.99 25.30 -4.27
N TRP A 645 -11.02 24.06 -4.77
CA TRP A 645 -10.60 23.76 -6.15
C TRP A 645 -11.53 24.36 -7.20
N LEU A 646 -12.84 24.36 -6.94
CA LEU A 646 -13.83 25.01 -7.80
C LEU A 646 -13.61 26.54 -7.83
N GLU A 647 -13.32 27.13 -6.68
CA GLU A 647 -13.05 28.56 -6.55
C GLU A 647 -11.76 28.96 -7.28
N ARG A 648 -10.64 28.27 -7.04
CA ARG A 648 -9.37 28.52 -7.74
C ARG A 648 -9.52 28.39 -9.26
N PHE A 649 -10.34 27.46 -9.71
CA PHE A 649 -10.65 27.27 -11.12
C PHE A 649 -11.37 28.48 -11.74
N PHE A 650 -12.47 28.95 -11.14
CA PHE A 650 -13.17 30.13 -11.65
C PHE A 650 -12.36 31.42 -11.49
N PHE A 651 -11.55 31.55 -10.43
CA PHE A 651 -10.58 32.63 -10.31
C PHE A 651 -9.63 32.66 -11.50
N GLY A 652 -9.05 31.51 -11.86
CA GLY A 652 -8.12 31.36 -12.98
C GLY A 652 -8.74 31.74 -14.33
N ARG A 653 -10.02 31.39 -14.55
CA ARG A 653 -10.78 31.79 -15.74
C ARG A 653 -11.12 33.27 -15.81
N GLY A 654 -10.91 34.03 -14.73
CA GLY A 654 -11.29 35.43 -14.64
C GLY A 654 -12.75 35.65 -14.27
N ASP A 655 -13.48 34.59 -13.89
CA ASP A 655 -14.87 34.66 -13.45
C ASP A 655 -14.96 35.07 -11.97
N TYR A 656 -14.38 36.22 -11.64
CA TYR A 656 -14.18 36.67 -10.26
C TYR A 656 -15.49 36.82 -9.48
N SER A 657 -16.63 37.06 -10.15
CA SER A 657 -17.93 37.13 -9.48
C SER A 657 -18.42 35.77 -8.97
N ILE A 658 -18.10 34.68 -9.66
CA ILE A 658 -18.44 33.32 -9.23
C ILE A 658 -17.45 32.90 -8.13
N SER A 659 -16.17 33.15 -8.38
CA SER A 659 -15.10 32.87 -7.44
C SER A 659 -15.29 33.59 -6.09
N ASP A 660 -15.73 34.85 -6.11
CA ASP A 660 -16.05 35.62 -4.90
C ASP A 660 -17.16 34.97 -4.06
N GLN A 661 -18.22 34.45 -4.69
CA GLN A 661 -19.30 33.74 -4.01
C GLN A 661 -18.85 32.39 -3.44
N LEU A 662 -17.96 31.68 -4.12
CA LEU A 662 -17.37 30.44 -3.61
C LEU A 662 -16.46 30.74 -2.41
N SER A 663 -15.70 31.84 -2.46
CA SER A 663 -14.90 32.27 -1.31
C SER A 663 -15.74 32.73 -0.11
N ASP A 664 -16.98 33.21 -0.30
CA ASP A 664 -17.92 33.45 0.80
C ASP A 664 -18.27 32.16 1.55
N ILE A 665 -18.48 31.06 0.81
CA ILE A 665 -18.70 29.74 1.41
C ILE A 665 -17.47 29.33 2.22
N MET A 666 -16.26 29.54 1.68
CA MET A 666 -15.02 29.20 2.37
C MET A 666 -14.84 29.97 3.67
N VAL A 667 -15.05 31.30 3.65
CA VAL A 667 -15.01 32.14 4.85
C VAL A 667 -16.10 31.74 5.86
N GLN A 668 -17.29 31.37 5.39
CA GLN A 668 -18.37 30.89 6.26
C GLN A 668 -17.98 29.58 6.99
N VAL A 669 -17.30 28.66 6.29
CA VAL A 669 -16.94 27.34 6.82
C VAL A 669 -15.66 27.37 7.67
N LEU A 670 -14.70 28.24 7.33
CA LEU A 670 -13.39 28.34 7.96
C LEU A 670 -13.12 29.77 8.48
N PRO A 671 -13.89 30.27 9.46
CA PRO A 671 -13.82 31.67 9.90
C PRO A 671 -12.53 32.06 10.65
N ASP A 672 -11.74 31.07 11.05
CA ASP A 672 -10.47 31.26 11.77
C ASP A 672 -9.24 30.96 10.90
N ASP A 673 -9.43 30.63 9.61
CA ASP A 673 -8.35 30.36 8.67
C ASP A 673 -8.00 31.63 7.89
N TRP A 674 -6.77 32.13 8.04
CA TRP A 674 -6.35 33.36 7.36
C TRP A 674 -6.32 33.22 5.82
N GLU A 675 -6.11 32.01 5.30
CA GLU A 675 -5.95 31.77 3.86
C GLU A 675 -7.26 32.02 3.11
N VAL A 676 -8.40 31.63 3.68
CA VAL A 676 -9.71 31.85 3.03
C VAL A 676 -10.06 33.34 2.96
N PHE A 677 -9.61 34.14 3.93
CA PHE A 677 -9.73 35.60 3.86
C PHE A 677 -8.76 36.18 2.83
N ASP A 678 -7.52 35.69 2.73
CA ASP A 678 -6.62 36.15 1.65
C ASP A 678 -7.22 35.88 0.26
N ILE A 679 -7.82 34.71 0.07
CA ILE A 679 -8.54 34.32 -1.15
C ILE A 679 -9.73 35.26 -1.43
N LYS A 680 -10.58 35.53 -0.43
CA LYS A 680 -11.69 36.49 -0.58
C LYS A 680 -11.18 37.88 -0.95
N GLY A 681 -10.10 38.35 -0.31
CA GLY A 681 -9.49 39.63 -0.64
C GLY A 681 -8.99 39.70 -2.09
N GLN A 682 -8.41 38.60 -2.61
CA GLN A 682 -7.93 38.54 -4.00
C GLN A 682 -9.09 38.68 -5.00
N ASN A 683 -10.24 38.06 -4.72
CA ASN A 683 -11.45 38.22 -5.52
C ASN A 683 -11.93 39.66 -5.53
N LEU A 684 -12.00 40.30 -4.35
CA LEU A 684 -12.42 41.68 -4.21
C LEU A 684 -11.47 42.66 -4.92
N GLU A 685 -10.15 42.43 -4.89
CA GLU A 685 -9.18 43.21 -5.68
C GLU A 685 -9.47 43.13 -7.18
N ARG A 686 -9.76 41.93 -7.69
CA ARG A 686 -10.05 41.69 -9.10
C ARG A 686 -11.40 42.23 -9.54
N LEU A 687 -12.34 42.36 -8.60
CA LEU A 687 -13.63 43.03 -8.78
C LEU A 687 -13.55 44.55 -8.53
N GLU A 688 -12.35 45.10 -8.33
CA GLU A 688 -12.11 46.53 -8.06
C GLU A 688 -12.78 47.07 -6.78
N LYS A 689 -13.13 46.18 -5.84
CA LYS A 689 -13.72 46.51 -4.53
C LYS A 689 -12.65 46.71 -3.46
N TYR A 690 -11.77 47.68 -3.69
CA TYR A 690 -10.54 47.85 -2.88
C TYR A 690 -10.80 48.14 -1.39
N GLU A 691 -11.81 48.93 -1.04
CA GLU A 691 -12.18 49.18 0.36
C GLU A 691 -12.56 47.90 1.12
N GLU A 692 -13.31 47.02 0.46
CA GLU A 692 -13.75 45.73 1.01
C GLU A 692 -12.56 44.77 1.11
N ALA A 693 -11.72 44.72 0.07
CA ALA A 693 -10.49 43.93 0.06
C ALA A 693 -9.57 44.29 1.24
N VAL A 694 -9.40 45.60 1.55
CA VAL A 694 -8.63 46.06 2.71
C VAL A 694 -9.19 45.51 4.03
N LYS A 695 -10.51 45.51 4.21
CA LYS A 695 -11.15 45.00 5.44
C LYS A 695 -10.87 43.50 5.59
N VAL A 696 -11.02 42.74 4.51
CA VAL A 696 -10.79 41.29 4.50
C VAL A 696 -9.31 40.95 4.71
N TYR A 697 -8.38 41.66 4.08
CA TYR A 697 -6.95 41.44 4.32
C TYR A 697 -6.50 41.80 5.72
N ARG A 698 -7.10 42.82 6.35
CA ARG A 698 -6.84 43.11 7.77
C ARG A 698 -7.28 41.94 8.64
N LYS A 699 -8.43 41.32 8.35
CA LYS A 699 -8.88 40.11 9.05
C LYS A 699 -7.91 38.93 8.85
N ALA A 700 -7.43 38.70 7.63
CA ALA A 700 -6.40 37.70 7.36
C ALA A 700 -5.12 37.99 8.16
N LEU A 701 -4.69 39.25 8.22
CA LEU A 701 -3.49 39.67 8.96
C LEU A 701 -3.66 39.54 10.48
N GLU A 702 -4.86 39.76 11.03
CA GLU A 702 -5.15 39.49 12.45
C GLU A 702 -4.96 38.00 12.79
N LEU A 703 -5.35 37.11 11.86
CA LEU A 703 -5.22 35.66 12.01
C LEU A 703 -3.78 35.18 11.73
N ASN A 704 -3.00 35.91 10.93
CA ASN A 704 -1.58 35.63 10.64
C ASN A 704 -0.70 36.91 10.65
N PRO A 705 -0.34 37.45 11.84
CA PRO A 705 0.30 38.77 11.97
C PRO A 705 1.71 38.90 11.35
N GLU A 706 2.39 37.77 11.19
CA GLU A 706 3.75 37.70 10.67
C GLU A 706 3.79 37.69 9.13
N ASN A 707 2.64 37.53 8.46
CA ASN A 707 2.59 37.48 7.00
C ASN A 707 2.80 38.87 6.39
N GLY A 708 4.03 39.13 5.95
CA GLY A 708 4.43 40.38 5.31
C GLY A 708 3.67 40.69 4.01
N LEU A 709 3.29 39.66 3.24
CA LEU A 709 2.57 39.84 1.98
C LEU A 709 1.20 40.48 2.20
N LEU A 710 0.48 40.09 3.26
CA LEU A 710 -0.81 40.69 3.61
C LEU A 710 -0.68 42.19 3.90
N LYS A 711 0.41 42.62 4.55
CA LYS A 711 0.68 44.05 4.82
C LYS A 711 0.85 44.83 3.52
N ASP A 712 1.50 44.25 2.53
CA ASP A 712 1.72 44.88 1.23
C ASP A 712 0.45 44.91 0.38
N LYS A 713 -0.37 43.85 0.41
CA LYS A 713 -1.71 43.84 -0.22
C LYS A 713 -2.60 44.94 0.36
N ILE A 714 -2.65 45.10 1.69
CA ILE A 714 -3.41 46.17 2.36
C ILE A 714 -2.96 47.55 1.90
N LYS A 715 -1.65 47.82 1.90
CA LYS A 715 -1.10 49.11 1.45
C LYS A 715 -1.46 49.40 -0.01
N ARG A 716 -1.32 48.40 -0.89
CA ARG A 716 -1.65 48.54 -2.31
C ARG A 716 -3.12 48.88 -2.52
N CYS A 717 -4.03 48.14 -1.91
CA CYS A 717 -5.47 48.38 -2.06
C CYS A 717 -5.89 49.72 -1.45
N ALA A 718 -5.35 50.09 -0.28
CA ALA A 718 -5.63 51.38 0.34
C ALA A 718 -5.19 52.55 -0.55
N ALA A 719 -4.02 52.46 -1.18
CA ALA A 719 -3.51 53.50 -2.06
C ALA A 719 -4.30 53.69 -3.37
N ILE A 720 -5.09 52.70 -3.79
CA ILE A 720 -5.97 52.78 -4.98
C ILE A 720 -7.36 53.28 -4.58
N SER A 721 -7.75 53.06 -3.33
CA SER A 721 -9.05 53.42 -2.79
C SER A 721 -9.17 54.88 -2.32
N ASP A 722 -8.04 55.49 -1.96
CA ASP A 722 -7.90 56.92 -1.61
C ASP A 722 -7.74 57.78 -2.88
#